data_AF-A0A8J3UPB2-F1
#
_entry.id   AF-A0A8J3UPB2-F1
#
_cell.length_a   1.000
_cell.length_b   1.000
_cell.length_c   1.000
_cell.angle_alpha   90.00
_cell.angle_beta   90.00
_cell.angle_gamma   90.00
#
_symmetry.space_group_name_H-M   'P 1'
#
loop_
_entity.id
_entity.type
_entity.pdbx_description
1 polymer ?
#
loop_
_entity_poly.entity_id
_entity_poly.type
_entity_poly.pdbx_seq_one_letter_code
_entity_poly.pdbx_strand_id
1 'polypeptide(L)'
;MTALVPDPGTLGLESPTLGPWFSTDVTLGAPGDDLGVALTIPAGTDWLPPAAGLLSFAVASTTLPPILAGLRGPSGTPPFTAGRLVAVFRLLPEVEQRLATLLSDVPPADGTTATPGLATRDAVRTFALELPEDPPTLAVLKTRVHPPIPALSSPSEEAGHVGLSQAGGDVDNGAEPMTDLKRPGRFFGPPEKLLTFPTSTAATLYAFDARGRVIDPGAVAAWWARLTRTFTNLFAAGVTQRTATVDPRLTVQLVGPADAPASAAVLSRLAATNVTGTGPVRVHGGGDAAAAFALTEGTVDDAPLPLIAAMPAGTYGAAVNLWTGGAVGGVTRDFVRVALVDVERHLTGQPRVAESGANAEARRRADDQKRASTRTLAAQATANAGESVLLATADAAMSGLLAVLSAGPATMVAPVLDRAAGALAAPTLPAAVAPVTLPGPVTMTALTGGGTDDDGTVVGQRVLVQTTVDPSLAGAWLRVWPQYFDSATGRHVRGAGGGGLVDSTGVARAVVRLADGAVEPENRMGLDLMLVTAAQAVRYPEVRLERPAPVGGAMPSLSSVTDTVVACESGQSFAGGVPAGALASGLTLVALSVPPALVDPASISTAQWSATTVAASLTTGDRVQLTEPAWKGWRGGEDPATLSGSATATQILRTGLTRLTQIGAPLPTQSRDEVAAAMLSATAADGLVAGVRPLGAHHELLPHQNGHPGAPADDERHGAGARLRGPAVLGLAEIIRERVAGPTTALAADASTPLATPALPAVPASWAATLRTVGFGVEAEPGLVEALNLVGLEAFPLDGPVDAVQSWLSARGITIPGGVGGAATSMLRAVDRRLLGARSGYREAATALAAAFAGAQDFVYLETPALDGLAVGSGDATLSVWQALVEQVRANPVLRVLVCLPAKLAPGAPAKLQRVRDKGVRDALDALRAAAGERLAVFNPVTGPGRSLHLDATSVVVDDAWALTGGTHLWRRGLSFDASLAVSVFDERLTGGRPADVVAFRRALIAGRLGLAATLLPEDPAELVAAVRRLSARGGGLRLSPETIQAPDPMPSEFDVTVWNPDGSPASSFDAMAWIGALVVDVQAEFQAEISGSP
;
A
#
# COMPACT_ATOMS: atom_id res chain seq x y z
N MET A 1 13.20 -21.40 36.81
CA MET A 1 13.67 -20.09 36.33
C MET A 1 14.85 -20.29 35.41
N THR A 2 14.95 -19.54 34.32
CA THR A 2 15.95 -19.65 33.27
C THR A 2 16.80 -18.37 33.23
N ALA A 3 18.08 -18.47 32.92
CA ALA A 3 18.90 -17.28 32.67
C ALA A 3 18.75 -16.85 31.21
N LEU A 4 18.61 -15.54 30.96
CA LEU A 4 18.67 -14.97 29.61
C LEU A 4 20.10 -15.05 29.08
N VAL A 5 20.23 -15.44 27.81
CA VAL A 5 21.50 -15.53 27.08
C VAL A 5 21.37 -14.73 25.77
N PRO A 6 22.25 -13.75 25.50
CA PRO A 6 23.34 -13.26 26.36
C PRO A 6 22.83 -12.64 27.67
N ASP A 7 23.69 -12.60 28.70
CA ASP A 7 23.36 -12.01 30.00
C ASP A 7 23.00 -10.52 29.83
N PRO A 8 21.80 -10.05 30.24
CA PRO A 8 21.38 -8.66 30.10
C PRO A 8 22.42 -7.64 30.58
N GLY A 9 23.13 -7.92 31.67
CA GLY A 9 24.17 -7.03 32.20
C GLY A 9 25.33 -6.75 31.24
N THR A 10 25.53 -7.59 30.21
CA THR A 10 26.59 -7.44 29.21
C THR A 10 26.18 -6.58 28.00
N LEU A 11 24.90 -6.22 27.89
CA LEU A 11 24.33 -5.57 26.70
C LEU A 11 24.42 -4.03 26.72
N GLY A 12 25.06 -3.46 27.75
CA GLY A 12 25.29 -2.01 27.84
C GLY A 12 24.00 -1.20 27.79
N LEU A 13 23.90 -0.26 26.84
CA LEU A 13 22.74 0.61 26.65
C LEU A 13 21.48 -0.15 26.25
N GLU A 14 21.63 -1.27 25.56
CA GLU A 14 20.53 -2.06 25.02
C GLU A 14 19.99 -3.07 26.05
N SER A 15 20.50 -3.05 27.28
CA SER A 15 20.15 -4.00 28.33
C SER A 15 18.66 -3.92 28.68
N PRO A 16 17.91 -5.04 28.66
CA PRO A 16 16.52 -5.09 29.14
C PRO A 16 16.44 -5.18 30.66
N THR A 17 17.52 -4.92 31.40
CA THR A 17 17.50 -5.01 32.86
C THR A 17 16.50 -4.05 33.49
N LEU A 18 15.79 -4.55 34.50
CA LEU A 18 14.78 -3.81 35.25
C LEU A 18 15.36 -3.23 36.54
N GLY A 19 14.72 -2.16 37.04
CA GLY A 19 14.94 -1.57 38.35
C GLY A 19 13.63 -1.26 39.09
N PRO A 20 13.71 -0.92 40.39
CA PRO A 20 12.56 -0.44 41.14
C PRO A 20 12.07 0.89 40.55
N TRP A 21 10.75 1.09 40.52
CA TRP A 21 10.15 2.32 40.00
C TRP A 21 10.26 3.48 41.00
N PHE A 22 10.33 3.17 42.29
CA PHE A 22 10.44 4.14 43.38
C PHE A 22 11.49 3.68 44.38
N SER A 23 12.18 4.62 45.03
CA SER A 23 13.18 4.28 46.05
C SER A 23 12.57 3.63 47.31
N THR A 24 11.32 3.98 47.63
CA THR A 24 10.49 3.36 48.67
C THR A 24 9.34 2.55 48.04
N ASP A 25 8.65 1.73 48.83
CA ASP A 25 7.52 0.96 48.30
C ASP A 25 6.26 1.81 48.19
N VAL A 26 5.88 2.12 46.95
CA VAL A 26 4.68 2.88 46.60
C VAL A 26 3.75 1.93 45.87
N THR A 27 2.55 1.74 46.42
CA THR A 27 1.52 0.89 45.80
C THR A 27 0.73 1.68 44.76
N LEU A 28 0.63 1.15 43.54
CA LEU A 28 -0.18 1.70 42.47
C LEU A 28 -1.63 1.21 42.60
N GLY A 29 -2.55 2.16 42.77
CA GLY A 29 -3.98 1.88 42.89
C GLY A 29 -4.66 1.45 41.58
N ALA A 30 -5.99 1.34 41.62
CA ALA A 30 -6.80 1.21 40.41
C ALA A 30 -6.59 2.41 39.46
N PRO A 31 -6.60 2.21 38.14
CA PRO A 31 -6.45 3.31 37.21
C PRO A 31 -7.80 4.04 37.05
N GLY A 32 -7.76 5.30 36.66
CA GLY A 32 -8.94 6.07 36.26
C GLY A 32 -9.50 5.65 34.90
N ASP A 33 -10.56 6.33 34.45
CA ASP A 33 -11.17 6.12 33.13
C ASP A 33 -10.26 6.55 31.96
N ASP A 34 -9.25 7.36 32.26
CA ASP A 34 -8.15 7.78 31.37
C ASP A 34 -6.97 6.81 31.39
N LEU A 35 -7.06 5.72 32.16
CA LEU A 35 -6.00 4.75 32.47
C LEU A 35 -4.79 5.33 33.22
N GLY A 36 -4.88 6.56 33.72
CA GLY A 36 -3.91 7.16 34.63
C GLY A 36 -4.04 6.60 36.04
N VAL A 37 -2.92 6.43 36.75
CA VAL A 37 -2.92 6.03 38.16
C VAL A 37 -2.62 7.26 39.00
N ALA A 38 -3.62 7.73 39.74
CA ALA A 38 -3.41 8.76 40.75
C ALA A 38 -2.65 8.16 41.95
N LEU A 39 -1.58 8.82 42.38
CA LEU A 39 -0.78 8.39 43.53
C LEU A 39 -0.29 9.57 44.37
N THR A 40 -0.09 9.32 45.67
CA THR A 40 0.61 10.24 46.57
C THR A 40 2.02 9.73 46.79
N ILE A 41 3.01 10.42 46.23
CA ILE A 41 4.42 10.09 46.39
C ILE A 41 4.88 10.60 47.77
N PRO A 42 5.31 9.71 48.70
CA PRO A 42 5.71 10.12 50.03
C PRO A 42 6.97 11.01 50.03
N ALA A 43 7.08 11.90 51.02
CA ALA A 43 8.27 12.72 51.20
C ALA A 43 9.55 11.85 51.34
N GLY A 44 10.61 12.25 50.65
CA GLY A 44 11.88 11.51 50.59
C GLY A 44 11.90 10.34 49.61
N THR A 45 10.83 10.12 48.83
CA THR A 45 10.78 9.09 47.79
C THR A 45 11.30 9.64 46.46
N ASP A 46 12.13 8.87 45.78
CA ASP A 46 12.62 9.17 44.44
C ASP A 46 11.82 8.35 43.41
N TRP A 47 11.48 8.96 42.28
CA TRP A 47 11.05 8.23 41.08
C TRP A 47 12.30 7.79 40.31
N LEU A 48 12.42 6.48 40.08
CA LEU A 48 13.62 5.83 39.56
C LEU A 48 13.38 5.27 38.15
N PRO A 49 14.43 5.18 37.31
CA PRO A 49 14.31 4.61 35.97
C PRO A 49 13.99 3.10 36.06
N PRO A 50 12.82 2.66 35.58
CA PRO A 50 12.45 1.25 35.68
C PRO A 50 13.19 0.36 34.68
N ALA A 51 13.71 0.93 33.60
CA ALA A 51 14.61 0.36 32.60
C ALA A 51 15.43 1.51 31.98
N ALA A 52 16.33 1.23 31.02
CA ALA A 52 17.12 2.28 30.38
C ALA A 52 16.31 3.12 29.37
N GLY A 53 16.44 4.44 29.43
CA GLY A 53 15.63 5.38 28.65
C GLY A 53 16.09 6.84 28.74
N LEU A 54 15.32 7.73 28.13
CA LEU A 54 15.55 9.18 28.08
C LEU A 54 14.44 9.90 28.86
N LEU A 55 14.83 10.81 29.75
CA LEU A 55 13.95 11.72 30.47
C LEU A 55 13.87 13.07 29.74
N SER A 56 12.65 13.59 29.64
CA SER A 56 12.33 14.90 29.08
C SER A 56 11.26 15.59 29.93
N PHE A 57 11.20 16.92 29.88
CA PHE A 57 10.13 17.72 30.49
C PHE A 57 9.31 18.43 29.42
N ALA A 58 8.01 18.56 29.67
CA ALA A 58 7.11 19.33 28.85
C ALA A 58 5.97 19.90 29.69
N VAL A 59 5.52 21.10 29.37
CA VAL A 59 4.30 21.70 29.93
C VAL A 59 3.15 21.38 28.98
N ALA A 60 2.03 20.88 29.52
CA ALA A 60 0.83 20.61 28.75
C ALA A 60 0.12 21.93 28.36
N SER A 61 0.67 22.66 27.39
CA SER A 61 0.06 23.90 26.88
C SER A 61 -1.24 23.66 26.11
N THR A 62 -2.01 24.72 25.84
CA THR A 62 -3.26 24.66 25.07
C THR A 62 -3.08 24.01 23.70
N THR A 63 -1.99 24.34 23.01
CA THR A 63 -1.45 23.54 21.90
C THR A 63 -0.36 22.65 22.46
N LEU A 64 -0.59 21.34 22.54
CA LEU A 64 0.35 20.42 23.16
C LEU A 64 1.67 20.33 22.37
N PRO A 65 2.82 20.29 23.05
CA PRO A 65 4.10 20.08 22.40
C PRO A 65 4.16 18.67 21.78
N PRO A 66 4.95 18.44 20.71
CA PRO A 66 4.98 17.17 19.98
C PRO A 66 5.23 15.93 20.86
N ILE A 67 6.02 16.07 21.94
CA ILE A 67 6.32 14.99 22.89
C ILE A 67 5.09 14.52 23.69
N LEU A 68 4.09 15.40 23.91
CA LEU A 68 2.85 15.08 24.62
C LEU A 68 1.69 14.85 23.66
N ALA A 69 1.66 15.53 22.52
CA ALA A 69 0.54 15.47 21.58
C ALA A 69 0.28 14.06 21.03
N GLY A 70 1.31 13.21 21.00
CA GLY A 70 1.21 11.81 20.58
C GLY A 70 0.77 10.82 21.64
N LEU A 71 0.75 11.22 22.90
CA LEU A 71 0.42 10.35 24.03
C LEU A 71 -1.08 10.47 24.29
N ARG A 72 -1.86 9.51 23.79
CA ARG A 72 -3.32 9.56 23.74
C ARG A 72 -3.96 8.62 24.77
N GLY A 73 -4.93 9.16 25.49
CA GLY A 73 -5.80 8.43 26.40
C GLY A 73 -6.86 7.60 25.66
N PRO A 74 -7.79 6.96 26.38
CA PRO A 74 -8.75 6.01 25.80
C PRO A 74 -9.75 6.62 24.82
N SER A 75 -9.99 7.93 24.92
CA SER A 75 -10.80 8.72 23.99
C SER A 75 -10.08 9.10 22.69
N GLY A 76 -8.80 8.74 22.54
CA GLY A 76 -7.98 9.18 21.40
C GLY A 76 -7.45 10.61 21.52
N THR A 77 -7.66 11.27 22.66
CA THR A 77 -7.11 12.61 22.96
C THR A 77 -6.05 12.51 24.05
N PRO A 78 -5.06 13.41 24.09
CA PRO A 78 -4.08 13.41 25.17
C PRO A 78 -4.73 13.57 26.56
N PRO A 79 -4.28 12.82 27.59
CA PRO A 79 -4.93 12.80 28.90
C PRO A 79 -4.43 13.88 29.86
N PHE A 80 -3.53 14.78 29.44
CA PHE A 80 -2.89 15.75 30.32
C PHE A 80 -3.75 16.99 30.57
N THR A 81 -3.70 17.48 31.81
CA THR A 81 -4.35 18.71 32.22
C THR A 81 -3.56 19.91 31.71
N ALA A 82 -4.24 20.85 31.05
CA ALA A 82 -3.60 22.06 30.54
C ALA A 82 -2.92 22.86 31.67
N GLY A 83 -1.72 23.37 31.42
CA GLY A 83 -0.93 24.16 32.37
C GLY A 83 0.01 23.35 33.27
N ARG A 84 -0.14 22.02 33.34
CA ARG A 84 0.69 21.17 34.21
C ARG A 84 2.01 20.74 33.58
N LEU A 85 3.01 20.51 34.43
CA LEU A 85 4.28 19.91 34.05
C LEU A 85 4.18 18.38 33.96
N VAL A 86 4.68 17.82 32.87
CA VAL A 86 4.75 16.38 32.62
C VAL A 86 6.21 15.97 32.47
N ALA A 87 6.66 15.04 33.30
CA ALA A 87 7.95 14.38 33.15
C ALA A 87 7.78 13.11 32.31
N VAL A 88 8.39 13.08 31.13
CA VAL A 88 8.24 11.99 30.14
C VAL A 88 9.52 11.16 30.14
N PHE A 89 9.40 9.89 30.49
CA PHE A 89 10.49 8.91 30.45
C PHE A 89 10.23 7.88 29.34
N ARG A 90 11.00 7.95 28.26
CA ARG A 90 10.88 7.07 27.09
C ARG A 90 11.99 6.04 27.07
N LEU A 91 11.65 4.75 26.95
CA LEU A 91 12.62 3.67 26.83
C LEU A 91 13.46 3.80 25.55
N LEU A 92 14.69 3.29 25.58
CA LEU A 92 15.49 3.17 24.38
C LEU A 92 14.87 2.12 23.43
N PRO A 93 14.94 2.28 22.10
CA PRO A 93 14.28 1.38 21.14
C PRO A 93 14.63 -0.10 21.32
N GLU A 94 15.91 -0.41 21.52
CA GLU A 94 16.39 -1.78 21.70
C GLU A 94 15.92 -2.39 23.04
N VAL A 95 15.79 -1.57 24.08
CA VAL A 95 15.29 -1.96 25.40
C VAL A 95 13.80 -2.29 25.31
N GLU A 96 13.01 -1.43 24.67
CA GLU A 96 11.59 -1.65 24.35
C GLU A 96 11.41 -2.95 23.58
N GLN A 97 12.13 -3.15 22.47
CA GLN A 97 11.98 -4.33 21.61
C GLN A 97 12.30 -5.64 22.36
N ARG A 98 13.35 -5.64 23.19
CA ARG A 98 13.73 -6.82 23.99
C ARG A 98 12.69 -7.11 25.06
N LEU A 99 12.25 -6.11 25.81
CA LEU A 99 11.20 -6.28 26.82
C LEU A 99 9.88 -6.74 26.19
N ALA A 100 9.51 -6.20 25.03
CA ALA A 100 8.35 -6.64 24.26
C ALA A 100 8.44 -8.12 23.86
N THR A 101 9.62 -8.56 23.40
CA THR A 101 9.86 -9.97 23.05
C THR A 101 9.69 -10.89 24.26
N LEU A 102 10.16 -10.46 25.44
CA LEU A 102 10.01 -11.21 26.68
C LEU A 102 8.55 -11.36 27.12
N LEU A 103 7.64 -10.45 26.73
CA LEU A 103 6.20 -10.57 27.04
C LEU A 103 5.55 -11.81 26.42
N SER A 104 6.20 -12.50 25.47
CA SER A 104 5.76 -13.82 25.00
C SER A 104 5.71 -14.89 26.11
N ASP A 105 6.43 -14.68 27.23
CA ASP A 105 6.38 -15.56 28.42
C ASP A 105 5.17 -15.28 29.33
N VAL A 106 4.54 -14.10 29.21
CA VAL A 106 3.30 -13.81 29.92
C VAL A 106 2.18 -14.55 29.20
N PRO A 107 1.38 -15.40 29.88
CA PRO A 107 0.31 -16.13 29.21
C PRO A 107 -0.75 -15.18 28.58
N PRO A 108 -1.32 -15.54 27.42
CA PRO A 108 -2.44 -14.81 26.82
C PRO A 108 -3.61 -14.66 27.80
N ALA A 109 -4.21 -13.46 27.84
CA ALA A 109 -5.33 -13.18 28.75
C ALA A 109 -6.57 -14.02 28.44
N ASP A 110 -6.73 -14.44 27.19
CA ASP A 110 -7.84 -15.29 26.74
C ASP A 110 -7.62 -16.79 27.04
N GLY A 111 -6.48 -17.14 27.64
CA GLY A 111 -6.13 -18.53 27.96
C GLY A 111 -5.67 -19.36 26.76
N THR A 112 -5.50 -18.75 25.59
CA THR A 112 -4.94 -19.43 24.42
C THR A 112 -3.45 -19.76 24.63
N THR A 113 -2.91 -20.64 23.78
CA THR A 113 -1.49 -20.97 23.84
C THR A 113 -0.67 -19.83 23.22
N ALA A 114 0.34 -19.35 23.94
CA ALA A 114 1.24 -18.32 23.44
C ALA A 114 1.98 -18.81 22.18
N THR A 115 1.93 -18.04 21.11
CA THR A 115 2.78 -18.27 19.93
C THR A 115 4.21 -17.81 20.24
N PRO A 116 5.23 -18.66 20.07
CA PRO A 116 6.61 -18.30 20.35
C PRO A 116 7.04 -17.01 19.62
N GLY A 117 7.64 -16.08 20.36
CA GLY A 117 8.17 -14.82 19.82
C GLY A 117 7.12 -13.72 19.55
N LEU A 118 5.82 -13.98 19.75
CA LEU A 118 4.78 -12.95 19.71
C LEU A 118 4.45 -12.48 21.13
N ALA A 119 4.47 -11.15 21.32
CA ALA A 119 4.06 -10.55 22.59
C ALA A 119 2.58 -10.82 22.85
N THR A 120 2.22 -11.13 24.10
CA THR A 120 0.83 -11.37 24.51
C THR A 120 0.17 -10.13 25.12
N ARG A 121 0.93 -9.04 25.31
CA ARG A 121 0.49 -7.74 25.84
C ARG A 121 1.15 -6.62 25.06
N ASP A 122 0.56 -5.43 25.13
CA ASP A 122 1.12 -4.23 24.50
C ASP A 122 2.48 -3.87 25.11
N ALA A 123 3.44 -3.55 24.25
CA ALA A 123 4.78 -3.16 24.65
C ALA A 123 4.80 -1.71 25.13
N VAL A 124 5.23 -1.49 26.38
CA VAL A 124 5.42 -0.14 26.93
C VAL A 124 6.63 0.54 26.28
N ARG A 125 6.48 1.82 25.93
CA ARG A 125 7.56 2.70 25.45
C ARG A 125 7.78 3.88 26.37
N THR A 126 6.71 4.47 26.90
CA THR A 126 6.78 5.77 27.59
C THR A 126 6.08 5.68 28.94
N PHE A 127 6.71 6.21 29.98
CA PHE A 127 6.07 6.55 31.25
C PHE A 127 5.97 8.07 31.35
N ALA A 128 4.83 8.60 31.76
CA ALA A 128 4.64 10.03 31.97
C ALA A 128 4.11 10.30 33.36
N LEU A 129 4.78 11.15 34.12
CA LEU A 129 4.34 11.59 35.45
C LEU A 129 3.86 13.04 35.36
N GLU A 130 2.55 13.23 35.45
CA GLU A 130 1.95 14.56 35.55
C GLU A 130 2.03 15.05 36.99
N LEU A 131 2.60 16.25 37.16
CA LEU A 131 2.83 16.89 38.44
C LEU A 131 1.71 17.91 38.73
N PRO A 132 1.41 18.20 40.01
CA PRO A 132 0.20 18.92 40.39
C PRO A 132 0.30 20.44 40.19
N GLU A 133 1.49 20.99 39.93
CA GLU A 133 1.69 22.44 39.80
C GLU A 133 1.07 22.99 38.52
N ASP A 134 0.37 24.11 38.67
CA ASP A 134 -0.31 24.84 37.58
C ASP A 134 -0.37 26.35 37.92
N PRO A 135 0.45 27.21 37.28
CA PRO A 135 1.58 26.85 36.42
C PRO A 135 2.77 26.32 37.23
N PRO A 136 3.65 25.50 36.63
CA PRO A 136 4.90 25.09 37.24
C PRO A 136 5.89 26.26 37.36
N THR A 137 6.69 26.28 38.44
CA THR A 137 7.76 27.27 38.63
C THR A 137 9.14 26.62 38.60
N LEU A 138 10.14 27.38 38.15
CA LEU A 138 11.53 26.90 38.12
C LEU A 138 12.04 26.56 39.53
N ALA A 139 11.58 27.29 40.55
CA ALA A 139 11.95 27.04 41.94
C ALA A 139 11.51 25.65 42.42
N VAL A 140 10.27 25.24 42.10
CA VAL A 140 9.79 23.90 42.43
C VAL A 140 10.57 22.84 41.64
N LEU A 141 10.78 23.07 40.34
CA LEU A 141 11.51 22.12 39.48
C LEU A 141 12.94 21.85 39.98
N LYS A 142 13.67 22.89 40.41
CA LYS A 142 15.02 22.77 40.97
C LYS A 142 15.11 21.84 42.17
N THR A 143 14.02 21.71 42.94
CA THR A 143 13.98 20.77 44.09
C THR A 143 13.75 19.31 43.68
N ARG A 144 13.43 19.05 42.40
CA ARG A 144 13.02 17.73 41.88
C ARG A 144 14.00 17.11 40.89
N VAL A 145 14.76 17.90 40.15
CA VAL A 145 15.65 17.41 39.08
C VAL A 145 16.93 16.81 39.67
N HIS A 146 17.39 15.70 39.07
CA HIS A 146 18.65 15.04 39.44
C HIS A 146 19.44 14.64 38.18
N PRO A 147 20.73 15.03 38.03
CA PRO A 147 21.49 15.89 38.94
C PRO A 147 20.89 17.29 39.04
N PRO A 148 21.17 18.06 40.12
CA PRO A 148 20.65 19.41 40.26
C PRO A 148 21.03 20.30 39.08
N ILE A 149 20.11 21.18 38.67
CA ILE A 149 20.36 22.18 37.62
C ILE A 149 21.56 23.04 38.06
N PRO A 150 22.62 23.18 37.24
CA PRO A 150 23.76 24.01 37.59
C PRO A 150 23.35 25.47 37.75
N ALA A 151 24.05 26.21 38.60
CA ALA A 151 23.86 27.66 38.69
C ALA A 151 24.37 28.31 37.39
N LEU A 152 23.45 28.76 36.54
CA LEU A 152 23.73 29.46 35.28
C LEU A 152 23.50 30.97 35.43
N SER A 153 23.79 31.74 34.39
CA SER A 153 23.85 33.21 34.51
C SER A 153 22.46 33.86 34.66
N SER A 154 21.39 33.14 34.33
CA SER A 154 20.01 33.60 34.51
C SER A 154 19.01 32.45 34.70
N PRO A 155 17.82 32.71 35.30
CA PRO A 155 16.73 31.73 35.37
C PRO A 155 16.29 31.19 34.00
N SER A 156 16.40 32.00 32.95
CA SER A 156 16.07 31.58 31.58
C SER A 156 17.06 30.54 31.05
N GLU A 157 18.37 30.72 31.32
CA GLU A 157 19.38 29.71 30.98
C GLU A 157 19.22 28.43 31.81
N GLU A 158 18.87 28.55 33.09
CA GLU A 158 18.60 27.40 33.96
C GLU A 158 17.38 26.59 33.50
N ALA A 159 16.30 27.27 33.06
CA ALA A 159 15.16 26.60 32.43
C ALA A 159 15.55 25.97 31.08
N GLY A 160 16.33 26.69 30.26
CA GLY A 160 16.85 26.20 28.98
C GLY A 160 17.70 24.94 29.12
N HIS A 161 18.46 24.81 30.22
CA HIS A 161 19.27 23.62 30.51
C HIS A 161 18.45 22.32 30.60
N VAL A 162 17.20 22.43 31.04
CA VAL A 162 16.24 21.31 31.15
C VAL A 162 15.19 21.34 30.03
N GLY A 163 15.47 22.05 28.94
CA GLY A 163 14.62 22.10 27.75
C GLY A 163 13.31 22.87 27.92
N LEU A 164 13.24 23.76 28.91
CA LEU A 164 12.10 24.62 29.18
C LEU A 164 12.45 26.08 28.91
N SER A 165 11.44 26.93 28.85
CA SER A 165 11.57 28.39 28.88
C SER A 165 11.00 28.93 30.19
N GLN A 166 11.31 30.18 30.53
CA GLN A 166 10.83 30.81 31.75
C GLN A 166 10.49 32.28 31.50
N ALA A 167 9.32 32.69 31.99
CA ALA A 167 8.88 34.08 32.00
C ALA A 167 8.11 34.36 33.29
N GLY A 168 8.42 35.46 33.99
CA GLY A 168 7.69 35.87 35.20
C GLY A 168 7.81 34.94 36.43
N GLY A 169 8.54 33.83 36.33
CA GLY A 169 8.75 32.83 37.39
C GLY A 169 8.21 31.45 37.01
N ASP A 170 7.28 31.45 36.06
CA ASP A 170 6.61 30.27 35.52
C ASP A 170 7.47 29.66 34.40
N VAL A 171 7.44 28.33 34.29
CA VAL A 171 8.09 27.61 33.20
C VAL A 171 7.09 27.27 32.10
N ASP A 172 7.56 27.35 30.86
CA ASP A 172 6.83 26.93 29.66
C ASP A 172 7.74 26.06 28.79
N ASN A 173 7.24 25.56 27.67
CA ASN A 173 8.01 24.73 26.75
C ASN A 173 9.16 25.53 26.11
N GLY A 174 10.36 24.94 26.10
CA GLY A 174 11.51 25.45 25.36
C GLY A 174 11.46 25.08 23.88
N ALA A 175 12.40 25.61 23.11
CA ALA A 175 12.54 25.27 21.68
C ALA A 175 13.05 23.83 21.47
N GLU A 176 13.90 23.34 22.37
CA GLU A 176 14.48 21.99 22.31
C GLU A 176 14.21 21.26 23.63
N PRO A 177 13.55 20.09 23.60
CA PRO A 177 13.30 19.31 24.81
C PRO A 177 14.59 18.66 25.33
N MET A 178 14.71 18.57 26.66
CA MET A 178 15.80 17.85 27.31
C MET A 178 15.80 16.37 26.92
N THR A 179 16.98 15.79 26.74
CA THR A 179 17.18 14.35 26.51
C THR A 179 18.22 13.81 27.48
N ASP A 180 17.78 13.49 28.70
CA ASP A 180 18.67 13.03 29.78
C ASP A 180 18.62 11.50 29.89
N LEU A 181 19.75 10.83 29.65
CA LEU A 181 19.84 9.38 29.68
C LEU A 181 19.81 8.87 31.12
N LYS A 182 18.88 7.95 31.41
CA LYS A 182 18.68 7.34 32.73
C LYS A 182 18.66 5.82 32.64
N ARG A 183 19.24 5.14 33.63
CA ARG A 183 19.33 3.68 33.70
C ARG A 183 19.15 3.16 35.13
N PRO A 184 18.60 1.95 35.29
CA PRO A 184 18.46 1.34 36.61
C PRO A 184 19.83 0.99 37.20
N GLY A 185 19.97 1.17 38.51
CA GLY A 185 21.17 0.78 39.26
C GLY A 185 22.27 1.83 39.28
N ARG A 186 23.52 1.37 39.32
CA ARG A 186 24.72 2.21 39.38
C ARG A 186 25.64 1.87 38.23
N PHE A 187 25.91 2.85 37.37
CA PHE A 187 26.89 2.72 36.29
C PHE A 187 28.19 3.45 36.65
N PHE A 188 28.12 4.74 36.99
CA PHE A 188 29.18 5.52 37.62
C PHE A 188 28.59 6.47 38.68
N GLY A 189 29.04 6.38 39.92
CA GLY A 189 28.57 7.27 41.00
C GLY A 189 27.26 6.82 41.68
N PRO A 190 26.46 7.75 42.24
CA PRO A 190 25.21 7.43 42.92
C PRO A 190 24.16 6.89 41.95
N PRO A 191 23.10 6.20 42.46
CA PRO A 191 21.99 5.73 41.62
C PRO A 191 21.34 6.89 40.85
N GLU A 192 21.04 6.65 39.57
CA GLU A 192 20.33 7.63 38.77
C GLU A 192 18.86 7.73 39.19
N LYS A 193 18.31 8.94 39.12
CA LYS A 193 16.93 9.26 39.50
C LYS A 193 16.27 9.98 38.34
N LEU A 194 14.98 9.73 38.14
CA LEU A 194 14.15 10.53 37.24
C LEU A 194 13.77 11.83 37.93
N LEU A 195 13.17 11.73 39.13
CA LEU A 195 12.79 12.86 39.97
C LEU A 195 12.96 12.54 41.46
N THR A 196 13.18 13.57 42.28
CA THR A 196 13.16 13.49 43.75
C THR A 196 11.96 14.26 44.31
N PHE A 197 11.35 13.75 45.38
CA PHE A 197 10.21 14.36 46.04
C PHE A 197 10.52 14.67 47.51
N PRO A 198 11.02 15.88 47.83
CA PRO A 198 11.36 16.24 49.21
C PRO A 198 10.12 16.39 50.11
N THR A 199 8.95 16.63 49.51
CA THR A 199 7.65 16.73 50.18
C THR A 199 6.65 15.76 49.56
N SER A 200 5.64 15.38 50.33
CA SER A 200 4.55 14.53 49.84
C SER A 200 3.85 15.23 48.67
N THR A 201 3.75 14.56 47.52
CA THR A 201 3.25 15.17 46.27
C THR A 201 2.20 14.27 45.63
N ALA A 202 1.04 14.82 45.30
CA ALA A 202 0.03 14.12 44.50
C ALA A 202 0.43 14.20 43.02
N ALA A 203 0.44 13.08 42.31
CA ALA A 203 0.80 13.01 40.90
C ALA A 203 -0.07 11.96 40.19
N THR A 204 -0.10 12.03 38.86
CA THR A 204 -0.74 11.00 38.04
C THR A 204 0.30 10.34 37.15
N LEU A 205 0.44 9.02 37.27
CA LEU A 205 1.34 8.22 36.44
C LEU A 205 0.57 7.61 35.27
N TYR A 206 1.10 7.79 34.08
CA TYR A 206 0.65 7.17 32.85
C TYR A 206 1.74 6.30 32.25
N ALA A 207 1.33 5.32 31.45
CA ALA A 207 2.19 4.53 30.61
C ALA A 207 1.59 4.50 29.20
N PHE A 208 2.44 4.47 28.18
CA PHE A 208 2.02 4.45 26.78
C PHE A 208 2.85 3.43 26.00
N ASP A 209 2.22 2.83 25.01
CA ASP A 209 2.87 1.89 24.11
C ASP A 209 3.72 2.58 23.03
N ALA A 210 4.26 1.77 22.13
CA ALA A 210 5.07 2.22 20.99
C ALA A 210 4.38 3.28 20.11
N ARG A 211 3.05 3.21 19.98
CA ARG A 211 2.21 4.11 19.17
C ARG A 211 1.68 5.29 19.99
N GLY A 212 2.10 5.43 21.25
CA GLY A 212 1.64 6.49 22.15
C GLY A 212 0.21 6.28 22.64
N ARG A 213 -0.32 5.05 22.61
CA ARG A 213 -1.63 4.73 23.19
C ARG A 213 -1.47 4.34 24.64
N VAL A 214 -2.32 4.88 25.51
CA VAL A 214 -2.23 4.63 26.95
C VAL A 214 -2.39 3.14 27.28
N ILE A 215 -1.66 2.69 28.28
CA ILE A 215 -1.76 1.38 28.92
C ILE A 215 -1.74 1.57 30.43
N ASP A 216 -2.27 0.62 31.18
CA ASP A 216 -2.28 0.67 32.64
C ASP A 216 -0.86 0.50 33.23
N PRO A 217 -0.27 1.51 33.90
CA PRO A 217 1.05 1.40 34.50
C PRO A 217 1.16 0.27 35.53
N GLY A 218 0.08 0.01 36.28
CA GLY A 218 0.03 -1.10 37.22
C GLY A 218 0.10 -2.45 36.52
N ALA A 219 -0.52 -2.59 35.34
CA ALA A 219 -0.44 -3.81 34.55
C ALA A 219 0.98 -4.04 34.04
N VAL A 220 1.66 -2.98 33.56
CA VAL A 220 3.08 -3.05 33.16
C VAL A 220 3.96 -3.53 34.31
N ALA A 221 3.79 -2.96 35.51
CA ALA A 221 4.53 -3.37 36.70
C ALA A 221 4.30 -4.86 37.04
N ALA A 222 3.07 -5.35 36.87
CA ALA A 222 2.71 -6.75 37.12
C ALA A 222 3.24 -7.71 36.04
N TRP A 223 3.22 -7.33 34.76
CA TRP A 223 3.80 -8.11 33.67
C TRP A 223 5.30 -8.30 33.89
N TRP A 224 6.01 -7.22 34.19
CA TRP A 224 7.44 -7.26 34.48
C TRP A 224 7.76 -8.04 35.76
N ALA A 225 6.94 -7.92 36.81
CA ALA A 225 7.06 -8.76 38.01
C ALA A 225 6.83 -10.26 37.70
N ARG A 226 5.99 -10.58 36.71
CA ARG A 226 5.80 -11.96 36.27
C ARG A 226 7.02 -12.48 35.51
N LEU A 227 7.62 -11.67 34.64
CA LEU A 227 8.83 -12.05 33.89
C LEU A 227 10.00 -12.41 34.83
N THR A 228 10.14 -11.70 35.95
CA THR A 228 11.23 -11.97 36.93
C THR A 228 11.04 -13.28 37.70
N ARG A 229 9.83 -13.87 37.69
CA ARG A 229 9.59 -15.24 38.17
C ARG A 229 10.00 -16.31 37.16
N THR A 230 10.22 -15.93 35.90
CA THR A 230 10.75 -16.82 34.86
C THR A 230 12.26 -16.62 34.74
N PHE A 231 12.73 -15.37 34.65
CA PHE A 231 14.11 -15.02 34.36
C PHE A 231 14.90 -14.58 35.59
N THR A 232 15.99 -15.28 35.91
CA THR A 232 16.78 -15.04 37.14
C THR A 232 17.67 -13.79 37.09
N ASN A 233 18.07 -13.34 35.90
CA ASN A 233 19.05 -12.27 35.69
C ASN A 233 18.44 -11.02 35.01
N LEU A 234 17.15 -10.78 35.21
CA LEU A 234 16.46 -9.64 34.59
C LEU A 234 16.58 -8.33 35.40
N PHE A 235 16.95 -8.36 36.68
CA PHE A 235 17.18 -7.14 37.45
C PHE A 235 18.61 -6.61 37.28
N ALA A 236 18.74 -5.27 37.23
CA ALA A 236 20.04 -4.62 37.25
C ALA A 236 20.83 -4.96 38.54
N ALA A 237 22.15 -4.97 38.45
CA ALA A 237 22.98 -5.29 39.62
C ALA A 237 22.85 -4.23 40.73
N GLY A 238 22.74 -4.69 41.98
CA GLY A 238 22.76 -3.81 43.16
C GLY A 238 21.47 -3.01 43.39
N VAL A 239 20.39 -3.28 42.67
CA VAL A 239 19.07 -2.68 42.92
C VAL A 239 18.19 -3.58 43.78
N THR A 240 17.22 -2.99 44.47
CA THR A 240 16.13 -3.75 45.08
C THR A 240 15.35 -4.47 43.98
N GLN A 241 15.30 -5.80 44.03
CA GLN A 241 14.69 -6.66 43.01
C GLN A 241 13.15 -6.66 43.11
N ARG A 242 12.53 -5.53 42.76
CA ARG A 242 11.08 -5.36 42.69
C ARG A 242 10.70 -4.38 41.59
N THR A 243 9.50 -4.54 41.04
CA THR A 243 8.80 -3.48 40.30
C THR A 243 7.94 -2.67 41.30
N ALA A 244 6.93 -1.92 40.83
CA ALA A 244 5.97 -1.29 41.73
C ALA A 244 4.96 -2.32 42.30
N THR A 245 4.60 -2.19 43.57
CA THR A 245 3.48 -2.94 44.17
C THR A 245 2.17 -2.42 43.57
N VAL A 246 1.17 -3.30 43.38
CA VAL A 246 -0.07 -2.96 42.67
C VAL A 246 -1.31 -3.53 43.35
N ASP A 247 -2.40 -2.77 43.33
CA ASP A 247 -3.72 -3.26 43.69
C ASP A 247 -4.29 -4.13 42.55
N PRO A 248 -4.87 -5.32 42.84
CA PRO A 248 -5.48 -6.19 41.84
C PRO A 248 -6.58 -5.48 41.04
N ARG A 249 -6.54 -5.63 39.70
CA ARG A 249 -7.54 -5.09 38.77
C ARG A 249 -7.35 -5.70 37.39
N LEU A 250 -8.43 -6.06 36.71
CA LEU A 250 -8.38 -6.50 35.32
C LEU A 250 -9.19 -5.53 34.47
N THR A 251 -8.51 -4.87 33.53
CA THR A 251 -9.08 -3.74 32.78
C THR A 251 -9.00 -4.02 31.28
N VAL A 252 -10.07 -3.68 30.55
CA VAL A 252 -10.15 -3.82 29.10
C VAL A 252 -10.37 -2.44 28.48
N GLN A 253 -9.66 -2.13 27.40
CA GLN A 253 -9.96 -0.96 26.57
C GLN A 253 -10.55 -1.42 25.23
N LEU A 254 -11.69 -0.85 24.84
CA LEU A 254 -12.35 -1.08 23.57
C LEU A 254 -11.82 -0.10 22.53
N VAL A 255 -11.28 -0.61 21.43
CA VAL A 255 -10.64 0.18 20.36
C VAL A 255 -11.11 -0.25 18.96
N GLY A 256 -10.83 0.54 17.94
CA GLY A 256 -10.90 0.15 16.54
C GLY A 256 -9.59 -0.50 16.07
N PRO A 257 -9.53 -0.96 14.80
CA PRO A 257 -8.37 -1.68 14.27
C PRO A 257 -7.07 -0.85 14.18
N ALA A 258 -7.17 0.48 14.16
CA ALA A 258 -6.05 1.43 14.19
C ALA A 258 -5.75 2.01 15.60
N ASP A 259 -6.23 1.35 16.65
CA ASP A 259 -6.22 1.82 18.05
C ASP A 259 -6.93 3.17 18.27
N ALA A 260 -7.77 3.59 17.33
CA ALA A 260 -8.72 4.69 17.51
C ALA A 260 -9.86 4.24 18.45
N PRO A 261 -10.67 5.16 19.00
CA PRO A 261 -11.89 4.76 19.69
C PRO A 261 -12.80 3.89 18.80
N ALA A 262 -13.38 2.83 19.36
CA ALA A 262 -14.31 1.98 18.64
C ALA A 262 -15.54 2.77 18.17
N SER A 263 -16.03 2.48 16.95
CA SER A 263 -17.17 3.21 16.40
C SER A 263 -18.46 2.93 17.18
N ALA A 264 -19.31 3.94 17.32
CA ALA A 264 -20.60 3.80 18.01
C ALA A 264 -21.49 2.71 17.38
N ALA A 265 -21.41 2.53 16.07
CA ALA A 265 -22.18 1.53 15.33
C ALA A 265 -21.80 0.08 15.71
N VAL A 266 -20.52 -0.21 15.94
CA VAL A 266 -20.10 -1.56 16.39
C VAL A 266 -20.31 -1.73 17.89
N LEU A 267 -20.10 -0.68 18.68
CA LEU A 267 -20.34 -0.70 20.12
C LEU A 267 -21.80 -1.00 20.48
N SER A 268 -22.78 -0.56 19.65
CA SER A 268 -24.19 -0.89 19.86
C SER A 268 -24.51 -2.39 19.69
N ARG A 269 -23.61 -3.14 19.03
CA ARG A 269 -23.71 -4.59 18.80
C ARG A 269 -23.00 -5.40 19.89
N LEU A 270 -22.24 -4.75 20.77
CA LEU A 270 -21.43 -5.40 21.77
C LEU A 270 -22.27 -5.78 23.00
N ALA A 271 -22.47 -7.08 23.20
CA ALA A 271 -22.91 -7.62 24.48
C ALA A 271 -21.68 -7.92 25.34
N ALA A 272 -21.67 -7.42 26.57
CA ALA A 272 -20.60 -7.68 27.52
C ALA A 272 -21.16 -8.24 28.83
N THR A 273 -20.52 -9.27 29.37
CA THR A 273 -20.91 -9.90 30.64
C THR A 273 -19.73 -9.98 31.59
N ASN A 274 -20.03 -9.95 32.90
CA ASN A 274 -19.02 -9.87 33.97
C ASN A 274 -18.02 -8.71 33.80
N VAL A 275 -18.51 -7.58 33.29
CA VAL A 275 -17.76 -6.33 33.23
C VAL A 275 -18.63 -5.17 33.67
N THR A 276 -18.00 -4.12 34.18
CA THR A 276 -18.63 -2.87 34.61
C THR A 276 -18.02 -1.67 33.86
N GLY A 277 -18.73 -0.54 33.90
CA GLY A 277 -18.40 0.67 33.13
C GLY A 277 -19.15 0.74 31.80
N THR A 278 -19.38 1.96 31.29
CA THR A 278 -20.07 2.25 30.02
C THR A 278 -19.18 2.93 28.98
N GLY A 279 -17.98 3.36 29.37
CA GLY A 279 -17.03 4.06 28.50
C GLY A 279 -16.12 3.13 27.67
N PRO A 280 -15.05 3.67 27.08
CA PRO A 280 -14.06 2.87 26.32
C PRO A 280 -13.28 1.92 27.22
N VAL A 281 -13.19 2.20 28.52
CA VAL A 281 -12.56 1.33 29.52
C VAL A 281 -13.63 0.53 30.27
N ARG A 282 -13.40 -0.78 30.37
CA ARG A 282 -14.25 -1.75 31.08
C ARG A 282 -13.45 -2.45 32.15
N VAL A 283 -14.15 -2.87 33.20
CA VAL A 283 -13.54 -3.46 34.39
C VAL A 283 -14.17 -4.81 34.64
N HIS A 284 -13.36 -5.85 34.79
CA HIS A 284 -13.85 -7.20 35.15
C HIS A 284 -14.58 -7.20 36.50
N GLY A 285 -15.71 -7.90 36.57
CA GLY A 285 -16.58 -7.98 37.75
C GLY A 285 -16.05 -8.85 38.90
N GLY A 286 -14.91 -9.53 38.71
CA GLY A 286 -14.31 -10.43 39.70
C GLY A 286 -14.79 -11.88 39.58
N GLY A 287 -14.24 -12.75 40.44
CA GLY A 287 -14.51 -14.19 40.46
C GLY A 287 -13.93 -14.96 39.27
N ASP A 288 -14.41 -16.19 39.07
CA ASP A 288 -13.89 -17.13 38.06
C ASP A 288 -14.56 -16.98 36.68
N ALA A 289 -15.63 -16.18 36.58
CA ALA A 289 -16.33 -15.95 35.32
C ALA A 289 -15.51 -15.05 34.38
N ALA A 290 -15.46 -15.39 33.10
CA ALA A 290 -14.72 -14.61 32.10
C ALA A 290 -15.33 -13.20 31.90
N ALA A 291 -14.47 -12.21 31.64
CA ALA A 291 -14.92 -10.98 30.98
C ALA A 291 -15.22 -11.33 29.52
N ALA A 292 -16.50 -11.57 29.22
CA ALA A 292 -16.93 -12.01 27.91
C ALA A 292 -17.49 -10.84 27.10
N PHE A 293 -17.03 -10.74 25.86
CA PHE A 293 -17.45 -9.78 24.87
C PHE A 293 -17.92 -10.54 23.63
N ALA A 294 -19.18 -10.38 23.26
CA ALA A 294 -19.77 -11.04 22.11
C ALA A 294 -20.53 -10.03 21.27
N LEU A 295 -20.41 -10.15 19.95
CA LEU A 295 -21.19 -9.37 19.01
C LEU A 295 -22.55 -10.05 18.82
N THR A 296 -23.64 -9.33 19.05
CA THR A 296 -24.99 -9.88 18.88
C THR A 296 -25.35 -10.00 17.40
N GLU A 297 -26.34 -10.82 17.07
CA GLU A 297 -27.07 -10.65 15.80
C GLU A 297 -27.96 -9.40 15.96
N GLY A 298 -27.97 -8.48 14.99
CA GLY A 298 -28.68 -7.20 15.10
C GLY A 298 -29.38 -6.85 13.82
N THR A 299 -29.71 -5.58 13.65
CA THR A 299 -30.25 -5.11 12.38
C THR A 299 -29.20 -5.38 11.31
N VAL A 300 -29.65 -5.81 10.12
CA VAL A 300 -28.75 -6.07 8.98
C VAL A 300 -27.99 -4.83 8.52
N ASP A 301 -28.26 -3.64 9.07
CA ASP A 301 -27.74 -2.36 8.56
C ASP A 301 -26.70 -1.70 9.47
N ASP A 302 -26.86 -1.77 10.80
CA ASP A 302 -25.90 -1.15 11.74
C ASP A 302 -24.76 -2.12 12.05
N ALA A 303 -23.59 -1.88 11.45
CA ALA A 303 -22.43 -2.77 11.49
C ALA A 303 -22.78 -4.21 11.01
N PRO A 304 -23.01 -4.40 9.70
CA PRO A 304 -23.46 -5.66 9.11
C PRO A 304 -22.46 -6.81 9.25
N LEU A 305 -21.16 -6.50 9.27
CA LEU A 305 -20.08 -7.49 9.35
C LEU A 305 -19.16 -7.17 10.54
N PRO A 306 -19.66 -7.25 11.79
CA PRO A 306 -18.89 -6.86 12.94
C PRO A 306 -17.93 -8.00 13.33
N LEU A 307 -16.68 -7.65 13.66
CA LEU A 307 -15.69 -8.57 14.20
C LEU A 307 -15.00 -7.98 15.44
N ILE A 308 -14.52 -8.86 16.31
CA ILE A 308 -13.86 -8.55 17.58
C ILE A 308 -12.61 -9.39 17.80
N ALA A 309 -11.53 -8.80 18.31
CA ALA A 309 -10.27 -9.49 18.62
C ALA A 309 -9.61 -8.98 19.90
N ALA A 310 -8.94 -9.86 20.66
CA ALA A 310 -8.00 -9.45 21.69
C ALA A 310 -6.66 -9.04 21.06
N MET A 311 -6.06 -7.96 21.52
CA MET A 311 -4.76 -7.47 21.04
C MET A 311 -3.63 -7.83 22.02
N PRO A 312 -2.37 -7.95 21.55
CA PRO A 312 -1.89 -7.76 20.17
C PRO A 312 -1.84 -9.05 19.32
N ALA A 313 -2.19 -10.21 19.87
CA ALA A 313 -1.96 -11.53 19.26
C ALA A 313 -3.22 -12.37 19.01
N GLY A 314 -4.41 -11.85 19.27
CA GLY A 314 -5.66 -12.56 19.00
C GLY A 314 -6.02 -12.61 17.52
N THR A 315 -7.16 -13.21 17.22
CA THR A 315 -7.73 -13.29 15.87
C THR A 315 -9.14 -12.71 15.89
N TYR A 316 -9.49 -11.93 14.88
CA TYR A 316 -10.85 -11.39 14.76
C TYR A 316 -11.87 -12.51 14.56
N GLY A 317 -12.97 -12.44 15.32
CA GLY A 317 -14.09 -13.37 15.26
C GLY A 317 -15.35 -12.75 15.83
N ALA A 318 -16.29 -13.58 16.29
CA ALA A 318 -17.57 -13.12 16.83
C ALA A 318 -17.55 -12.78 18.33
N ALA A 319 -16.57 -13.30 19.08
CA ALA A 319 -16.48 -13.12 20.53
C ALA A 319 -15.04 -13.23 21.04
N VAL A 320 -14.81 -12.61 22.21
CA VAL A 320 -13.56 -12.69 22.98
C VAL A 320 -13.91 -12.95 24.44
N ASN A 321 -13.25 -13.93 25.04
CA ASN A 321 -13.37 -14.23 26.47
C ASN A 321 -12.02 -14.01 27.13
N LEU A 322 -11.95 -13.13 28.12
CA LEU A 322 -10.73 -12.82 28.85
C LEU A 322 -10.82 -13.33 30.29
N TRP A 323 -9.68 -13.79 30.81
CA TRP A 323 -9.47 -14.20 32.19
C TRP A 323 -10.48 -15.26 32.67
N THR A 324 -10.72 -16.26 31.84
CA THR A 324 -11.53 -17.44 32.21
C THR A 324 -10.88 -18.14 33.41
N GLY A 325 -11.61 -18.29 34.52
CA GLY A 325 -11.05 -18.81 35.77
C GLY A 325 -10.25 -17.79 36.58
N GLY A 326 -10.36 -16.49 36.27
CA GLY A 326 -9.68 -15.40 36.97
C GLY A 326 -8.33 -15.01 36.37
N ALA A 327 -7.47 -14.39 37.20
CA ALA A 327 -6.16 -13.88 36.79
C ALA A 327 -5.25 -14.97 36.19
N VAL A 328 -4.84 -14.79 34.93
CA VAL A 328 -4.01 -15.78 34.21
C VAL A 328 -2.53 -15.60 34.56
N GLY A 329 -1.82 -16.71 34.76
CA GLY A 329 -0.36 -16.68 34.97
C GLY A 329 0.09 -15.98 36.26
N GLY A 330 -0.80 -15.75 37.21
CA GLY A 330 -0.51 -15.02 38.45
C GLY A 330 -0.38 -13.50 38.26
N VAL A 331 -0.89 -12.95 37.15
CA VAL A 331 -0.96 -11.52 36.85
C VAL A 331 -2.29 -10.97 37.39
N THR A 332 -2.30 -10.53 38.66
CA THR A 332 -3.51 -10.04 39.35
C THR A 332 -3.91 -8.61 38.97
N ARG A 333 -2.99 -7.88 38.33
CA ARG A 333 -3.22 -6.58 37.71
C ARG A 333 -2.89 -6.69 36.23
N ASP A 334 -3.89 -6.61 35.36
CA ASP A 334 -3.73 -6.87 33.92
C ASP A 334 -4.54 -5.88 33.07
N PHE A 335 -4.09 -5.70 31.83
CA PHE A 335 -4.67 -4.80 30.85
C PHE A 335 -4.66 -5.42 29.46
N VAL A 336 -5.79 -5.35 28.76
CA VAL A 336 -5.94 -5.89 27.40
C VAL A 336 -6.73 -4.91 26.55
N ARG A 337 -6.32 -4.73 25.29
CA ARG A 337 -7.15 -4.07 24.29
C ARG A 337 -7.99 -5.08 23.54
N VAL A 338 -9.23 -4.70 23.27
CA VAL A 338 -10.16 -5.47 22.45
C VAL A 338 -10.57 -4.60 21.28
N ALA A 339 -10.16 -4.99 20.08
CA ALA A 339 -10.45 -4.29 18.85
C ALA A 339 -11.80 -4.70 18.27
N LEU A 340 -12.56 -3.74 17.77
CA LEU A 340 -13.86 -3.91 17.15
C LEU A 340 -13.89 -3.23 15.78
N VAL A 341 -14.45 -3.92 14.78
CA VAL A 341 -14.52 -3.41 13.41
C VAL A 341 -15.83 -3.83 12.77
N ASP A 342 -16.41 -2.96 11.93
CA ASP A 342 -17.38 -3.35 10.91
C ASP A 342 -16.62 -3.45 9.59
N VAL A 343 -16.42 -4.67 9.11
CA VAL A 343 -15.58 -4.93 7.95
C VAL A 343 -16.12 -4.24 6.70
N GLU A 344 -17.45 -4.17 6.53
CA GLU A 344 -18.03 -3.55 5.35
C GLU A 344 -17.72 -2.05 5.28
N ARG A 345 -18.01 -1.30 6.35
CA ARG A 345 -17.68 0.12 6.42
C ARG A 345 -16.17 0.35 6.35
N HIS A 346 -15.38 -0.52 6.97
CA HIS A 346 -13.91 -0.41 6.97
C HIS A 346 -13.32 -0.55 5.56
N LEU A 347 -13.85 -1.47 4.75
CA LEU A 347 -13.36 -1.71 3.39
C LEU A 347 -13.93 -0.76 2.34
N THR A 348 -15.20 -0.37 2.46
CA THR A 348 -15.90 0.44 1.45
C THR A 348 -15.89 1.95 1.77
N GLY A 349 -15.64 2.32 3.02
CA GLY A 349 -15.79 3.68 3.53
C GLY A 349 -17.24 4.16 3.64
N GLN A 350 -18.22 3.34 3.25
CA GLN A 350 -19.62 3.73 3.12
C GLN A 350 -20.49 2.98 4.16
N PRO A 351 -21.14 3.68 5.11
CA PRO A 351 -22.11 3.04 5.99
C PRO A 351 -23.44 2.76 5.27
N ARG A 352 -24.23 1.80 5.76
CA ARG A 352 -25.62 1.53 5.31
C ARG A 352 -26.64 2.50 5.92
N VAL A 353 -26.28 3.16 7.01
CA VAL A 353 -27.11 4.16 7.69
C VAL A 353 -26.34 5.47 7.73
N ALA A 354 -26.96 6.51 7.19
CA ALA A 354 -26.37 7.84 7.22
C ALA A 354 -26.38 8.41 8.63
N GLU A 355 -25.32 9.14 8.97
CA GLU A 355 -25.22 9.80 10.27
C GLU A 355 -26.30 10.89 10.43
N SER A 356 -26.68 11.17 11.68
CA SER A 356 -27.69 12.20 11.97
C SER A 356 -27.24 13.56 11.42
N GLY A 357 -28.10 14.22 10.64
CA GLY A 357 -27.78 15.50 9.99
C GLY A 357 -27.03 15.38 8.67
N ALA A 358 -26.77 14.18 8.17
CA ALA A 358 -26.18 13.96 6.85
C ALA A 358 -26.98 14.65 5.73
N ASN A 359 -26.27 15.23 4.76
CA ASN A 359 -26.89 15.86 3.59
C ASN A 359 -27.61 14.82 2.71
N ALA A 360 -28.35 15.27 1.69
CA ALA A 360 -29.12 14.39 0.82
C ALA A 360 -28.24 13.37 0.08
N GLU A 361 -27.04 13.78 -0.34
CA GLU A 361 -26.10 12.92 -1.04
C GLU A 361 -25.55 11.78 -0.16
N ALA A 362 -25.11 12.11 1.05
CA ALA A 362 -24.61 11.13 2.01
C ALA A 362 -25.71 10.14 2.42
N ARG A 363 -26.96 10.60 2.54
CA ARG A 363 -28.13 9.71 2.72
C ARG A 363 -28.34 8.78 1.54
N ARG A 364 -28.32 9.32 0.31
CA ARG A 364 -28.46 8.50 -0.89
C ARG A 364 -27.38 7.41 -1.00
N ARG A 365 -26.12 7.76 -0.76
CA ARG A 365 -25.01 6.79 -0.77
C ARG A 365 -25.16 5.72 0.32
N ALA A 366 -25.68 6.08 1.49
CA ALA A 366 -25.98 5.10 2.54
C ALA A 366 -27.11 4.15 2.11
N ASP A 367 -28.16 4.69 1.49
CA ASP A 367 -29.25 3.88 0.93
C ASP A 367 -28.77 2.96 -0.21
N ASP A 368 -27.85 3.43 -1.05
CA ASP A 368 -27.21 2.63 -2.12
C ASP A 368 -26.43 1.44 -1.52
N GLN A 369 -25.72 1.66 -0.41
CA GLN A 369 -24.97 0.61 0.28
C GLN A 369 -25.87 -0.31 1.12
N LYS A 370 -27.03 0.18 1.57
CA LYS A 370 -28.04 -0.62 2.29
C LYS A 370 -28.75 -1.61 1.36
N ARG A 371 -29.13 -1.19 0.16
CA ARG A 371 -29.87 -1.99 -0.83
C ARG A 371 -29.08 -3.23 -1.27
N ALA A 372 -29.75 -4.38 -1.29
CA ALA A 372 -29.12 -5.64 -1.67
C ALA A 372 -28.67 -5.67 -3.13
N SER A 373 -29.42 -4.99 -4.00
CA SER A 373 -29.16 -4.93 -5.43
C SER A 373 -28.04 -3.96 -5.84
N THR A 374 -27.67 -2.98 -5.01
CA THR A 374 -26.68 -1.94 -5.40
C THR A 374 -25.40 -1.93 -4.57
N ARG A 375 -25.40 -2.51 -3.36
CA ARG A 375 -24.25 -2.44 -2.45
C ARG A 375 -22.97 -3.02 -3.02
N THR A 376 -21.86 -2.40 -2.64
CA THR A 376 -20.52 -2.95 -2.80
C THR A 376 -20.35 -4.13 -1.84
N LEU A 377 -19.89 -5.26 -2.36
CA LEU A 377 -19.74 -6.48 -1.56
C LEU A 377 -18.38 -6.49 -0.86
N ALA A 378 -18.42 -6.77 0.45
CA ALA A 378 -17.25 -7.11 1.26
C ALA A 378 -17.40 -8.56 1.73
N ALA A 379 -16.39 -9.40 1.48
CA ALA A 379 -16.43 -10.80 1.88
C ALA A 379 -15.01 -11.38 2.07
N GLN A 380 -14.94 -12.60 2.60
CA GLN A 380 -13.67 -13.31 2.81
C GLN A 380 -13.01 -13.68 1.47
N ALA A 381 -11.70 -13.48 1.40
CA ALA A 381 -10.87 -13.46 0.20
C ALA A 381 -9.64 -14.39 0.28
N THR A 382 -9.56 -15.24 1.31
CA THR A 382 -8.63 -16.37 1.37
C THR A 382 -9.40 -17.66 1.63
N ALA A 383 -8.88 -18.79 1.12
CA ALA A 383 -9.51 -20.09 1.31
C ALA A 383 -8.76 -20.96 2.33
N ASN A 384 -7.45 -20.76 2.46
CA ASN A 384 -6.60 -21.50 3.39
C ASN A 384 -5.88 -20.60 4.39
N ALA A 385 -5.48 -21.18 5.51
CA ALA A 385 -4.70 -20.48 6.53
C ALA A 385 -3.33 -20.09 5.99
N GLY A 386 -2.87 -18.89 6.32
CA GLY A 386 -1.54 -18.41 5.91
C GLY A 386 -1.52 -17.69 4.55
N GLU A 387 -2.61 -17.72 3.78
CA GLU A 387 -2.67 -17.03 2.48
C GLU A 387 -2.63 -15.50 2.63
N SER A 388 -2.12 -14.84 1.59
CA SER A 388 -2.10 -13.39 1.44
C SER A 388 -2.93 -13.00 0.22
N VAL A 389 -3.73 -11.95 0.36
CA VAL A 389 -4.50 -11.35 -0.73
C VAL A 389 -3.62 -10.38 -1.51
N LEU A 390 -2.82 -9.60 -0.80
CA LEU A 390 -2.06 -8.47 -1.36
C LEU A 390 -0.76 -8.95 -2.04
N LEU A 391 -0.55 -8.52 -3.28
CA LEU A 391 0.57 -8.90 -4.13
C LEU A 391 1.46 -7.68 -4.39
N ALA A 392 2.69 -7.69 -3.90
CA ALA A 392 3.55 -6.51 -3.85
C ALA A 392 4.32 -6.18 -5.14
N THR A 393 4.30 -7.08 -6.13
CA THR A 393 5.07 -6.94 -7.38
C THR A 393 4.28 -7.36 -8.61
N ALA A 394 4.72 -6.90 -9.79
CA ALA A 394 4.13 -7.26 -11.08
C ALA A 394 4.19 -8.77 -11.33
N ASP A 395 5.31 -9.42 -11.04
CA ASP A 395 5.44 -10.88 -11.19
C ASP A 395 4.55 -11.66 -10.21
N ALA A 396 4.32 -11.13 -9.00
CA ALA A 396 3.35 -11.72 -8.08
C ALA A 396 1.92 -11.60 -8.62
N ALA A 397 1.55 -10.44 -9.18
CA ALA A 397 0.26 -10.22 -9.83
C ALA A 397 0.07 -11.12 -11.06
N MET A 398 1.10 -11.25 -11.92
CA MET A 398 1.07 -12.17 -13.06
C MET A 398 0.98 -13.63 -12.63
N SER A 399 1.65 -14.04 -11.55
CA SER A 399 1.52 -15.38 -10.98
C SER A 399 0.08 -15.65 -10.52
N GLY A 400 -0.55 -14.65 -9.88
CA GLY A 400 -1.97 -14.69 -9.53
C GLY A 400 -2.88 -14.85 -10.75
N LEU A 401 -2.59 -14.16 -11.87
CA LEU A 401 -3.36 -14.27 -13.11
C LEU A 401 -3.34 -15.69 -13.65
N LEU A 402 -2.14 -16.27 -13.77
CA LEU A 402 -1.97 -17.63 -14.27
C LEU A 402 -2.66 -18.65 -13.37
N ALA A 403 -2.65 -18.41 -12.06
CA ALA A 403 -3.34 -19.27 -11.11
C ALA A 403 -4.86 -19.25 -11.28
N VAL A 404 -5.46 -18.08 -11.61
CA VAL A 404 -6.89 -17.97 -11.94
C VAL A 404 -7.20 -18.72 -13.23
N LEU A 405 -6.42 -18.52 -14.30
CA LEU A 405 -6.61 -19.21 -15.58
C LEU A 405 -6.45 -20.74 -15.44
N SER A 406 -5.53 -21.19 -14.58
CA SER A 406 -5.30 -22.62 -14.33
C SER A 406 -6.37 -23.28 -13.45
N ALA A 407 -7.22 -22.49 -12.78
CA ALA A 407 -8.19 -23.00 -11.82
C ALA A 407 -9.49 -23.53 -12.48
N GLY A 408 -9.71 -23.22 -13.75
CA GLY A 408 -10.89 -23.61 -14.54
C GLY A 408 -11.29 -22.51 -15.52
N PRO A 409 -12.41 -22.68 -16.26
CA PRO A 409 -12.88 -21.68 -17.23
C PRO A 409 -13.02 -20.29 -16.59
N ALA A 410 -12.20 -19.35 -17.05
CA ALA A 410 -12.07 -18.02 -16.49
C ALA A 410 -12.54 -16.95 -17.48
N THR A 411 -13.01 -15.83 -16.95
CA THR A 411 -13.24 -14.62 -17.74
C THR A 411 -12.25 -13.55 -17.32
N MET A 412 -11.57 -12.94 -18.30
CA MET A 412 -10.55 -11.92 -18.12
C MET A 412 -10.91 -10.64 -18.88
N VAL A 413 -10.65 -9.51 -18.25
CA VAL A 413 -10.68 -8.18 -18.84
C VAL A 413 -9.30 -7.54 -18.68
N ALA A 414 -8.79 -6.91 -19.74
CA ALA A 414 -7.53 -6.19 -19.72
C ALA A 414 -7.50 -5.12 -20.83
N PRO A 415 -6.70 -4.05 -20.72
CA PRO A 415 -6.46 -3.19 -21.86
C PRO A 415 -5.72 -3.94 -22.98
N VAL A 416 -4.66 -4.66 -22.61
CA VAL A 416 -3.76 -5.36 -23.53
C VAL A 416 -3.34 -6.69 -22.91
N LEU A 417 -2.99 -7.66 -23.76
CA LEU A 417 -2.53 -8.99 -23.36
C LEU A 417 -1.58 -9.55 -24.41
N ASP A 418 -0.50 -10.19 -23.98
CA ASP A 418 0.35 -11.03 -24.84
C ASP A 418 0.25 -12.49 -24.41
N ARG A 419 0.32 -13.44 -25.35
CA ARG A 419 0.52 -14.86 -25.02
C ARG A 419 1.78 -15.10 -24.17
N ALA A 420 2.83 -14.29 -24.40
CA ALA A 420 4.08 -14.39 -23.66
C ALA A 420 3.98 -13.90 -22.21
N ALA A 421 2.93 -13.18 -21.82
CA ALA A 421 2.80 -12.65 -20.48
C ALA A 421 2.77 -13.77 -19.43
N GLY A 422 3.48 -13.57 -18.32
CA GLY A 422 3.59 -14.58 -17.28
C GLY A 422 4.53 -14.17 -16.15
N ALA A 423 4.59 -14.94 -15.09
CA ALA A 423 5.51 -14.66 -13.98
C ALA A 423 6.90 -15.23 -14.27
N LEU A 424 7.94 -14.48 -13.87
CA LEU A 424 9.31 -14.95 -13.83
C LEU A 424 9.78 -15.22 -12.40
N ALA A 425 10.64 -16.22 -12.26
CA ALA A 425 11.42 -16.41 -11.05
C ALA A 425 12.74 -15.64 -11.16
N ALA A 426 13.16 -14.99 -10.07
CA ALA A 426 14.47 -14.37 -10.03
C ALA A 426 15.58 -15.42 -10.27
N PRO A 427 16.57 -15.15 -11.14
CA PRO A 427 17.64 -16.09 -11.40
C PRO A 427 18.55 -16.21 -10.17
N THR A 428 19.18 -17.39 -10.02
CA THR A 428 20.27 -17.55 -9.06
C THR A 428 21.54 -16.95 -9.65
N LEU A 429 21.94 -15.78 -9.15
CA LEU A 429 23.15 -15.10 -9.61
C LEU A 429 24.42 -15.75 -9.01
N PRO A 430 25.54 -15.82 -9.74
CA PRO A 430 26.78 -16.42 -9.25
C PRO A 430 27.41 -15.57 -8.14
N ALA A 431 28.09 -16.20 -7.18
CA ALA A 431 28.84 -15.53 -6.13
C ALA A 431 30.20 -14.97 -6.59
N ALA A 432 30.60 -15.25 -7.83
CA ALA A 432 31.83 -14.73 -8.41
C ALA A 432 31.81 -13.19 -8.49
N VAL A 433 32.99 -12.60 -8.34
CA VAL A 433 33.17 -11.13 -8.31
C VAL A 433 33.27 -10.62 -9.75
N ALA A 434 32.33 -9.77 -10.17
CA ALA A 434 32.40 -9.10 -11.47
C ALA A 434 33.71 -8.28 -11.63
N PRO A 435 34.37 -8.29 -12.80
CA PRO A 435 35.64 -7.59 -12.99
C PRO A 435 35.43 -6.07 -13.01
N VAL A 436 36.41 -5.29 -12.53
CA VAL A 436 36.32 -3.81 -12.50
C VAL A 436 36.31 -3.20 -13.91
N THR A 437 36.92 -3.88 -14.88
CA THR A 437 36.90 -3.53 -16.31
C THR A 437 36.34 -4.69 -17.14
N LEU A 438 35.69 -4.39 -18.26
CA LEU A 438 35.23 -5.43 -19.18
C LEU A 438 36.46 -6.14 -19.80
N PRO A 439 36.59 -7.47 -19.67
CA PRO A 439 37.76 -8.19 -20.16
C PRO A 439 37.69 -8.44 -21.68
N GLY A 440 36.49 -8.58 -22.25
CA GLY A 440 36.26 -8.76 -23.68
C GLY A 440 35.80 -7.47 -24.38
N PRO A 441 36.00 -7.34 -25.70
CA PRO A 441 35.43 -6.24 -26.47
C PRO A 441 33.90 -6.28 -26.43
N VAL A 442 33.27 -5.11 -26.47
CA VAL A 442 31.82 -4.97 -26.69
C VAL A 442 31.60 -4.79 -28.18
N THR A 443 30.73 -5.60 -28.76
CA THR A 443 30.38 -5.56 -30.18
C THR A 443 28.89 -5.29 -30.35
N MET A 444 28.52 -4.61 -31.43
CA MET A 444 27.14 -4.27 -31.77
C MET A 444 26.88 -4.66 -33.23
N THR A 445 25.91 -5.55 -33.47
CA THR A 445 25.61 -6.08 -34.80
C THR A 445 24.14 -5.87 -35.13
N ALA A 446 23.84 -5.37 -36.33
CA ALA A 446 22.47 -5.24 -36.81
C ALA A 446 21.81 -6.61 -37.01
N LEU A 447 20.52 -6.71 -36.71
CA LEU A 447 19.71 -7.91 -36.87
C LEU A 447 18.88 -7.83 -38.14
N THR A 448 18.81 -8.91 -38.92
CA THR A 448 17.81 -9.03 -40.00
C THR A 448 16.40 -8.91 -39.41
N GLY A 449 15.57 -8.05 -40.01
CA GLY A 449 14.23 -7.73 -39.48
C GLY A 449 14.25 -6.81 -38.27
N GLY A 450 15.42 -6.32 -37.86
CA GLY A 450 15.62 -5.48 -36.68
C GLY A 450 15.78 -4.00 -37.00
N GLY A 451 15.14 -3.45 -38.01
CA GLY A 451 15.17 -2.01 -38.31
C GLY A 451 15.03 -1.70 -39.79
N THR A 452 14.48 -0.53 -40.11
CA THR A 452 14.24 -0.08 -41.48
C THR A 452 14.93 1.25 -41.72
N ASP A 453 15.58 1.41 -42.87
CA ASP A 453 16.06 2.71 -43.35
C ASP A 453 14.89 3.44 -44.02
N ASP A 454 14.49 4.57 -43.44
CA ASP A 454 13.46 5.48 -43.94
C ASP A 454 14.12 6.80 -44.34
N ASP A 455 14.47 6.90 -45.63
CA ASP A 455 15.13 8.05 -46.25
C ASP A 455 16.36 8.59 -45.47
N GLY A 456 17.22 7.69 -44.97
CA GLY A 456 18.46 8.03 -44.26
C GLY A 456 18.32 8.09 -42.73
N THR A 457 17.10 7.87 -42.21
CA THR A 457 16.83 7.69 -40.78
C THR A 457 16.49 6.23 -40.51
N VAL A 458 17.26 5.56 -39.67
CA VAL A 458 16.94 4.20 -39.23
C VAL A 458 15.89 4.25 -38.14
N VAL A 459 14.74 3.63 -38.40
CA VAL A 459 13.60 3.57 -37.48
C VAL A 459 13.49 2.18 -36.84
N GLY A 460 13.19 2.14 -35.55
CA GLY A 460 12.85 0.93 -34.82
C GLY A 460 14.00 -0.08 -34.67
N GLN A 461 15.25 0.38 -34.77
CA GLN A 461 16.41 -0.50 -34.84
C GLN A 461 16.62 -1.32 -33.56
N ARG A 462 16.86 -2.62 -33.72
CA ARG A 462 17.27 -3.59 -32.71
C ARG A 462 18.59 -4.21 -33.12
N VAL A 463 19.54 -4.22 -32.20
CA VAL A 463 20.91 -4.72 -32.43
C VAL A 463 21.25 -5.78 -31.40
N LEU A 464 22.11 -6.71 -31.80
CA LEU A 464 22.72 -7.67 -30.88
C LEU A 464 23.99 -7.06 -30.30
N VAL A 465 23.99 -6.82 -28.99
CA VAL A 465 25.18 -6.46 -28.23
C VAL A 465 25.78 -7.72 -27.61
N GLN A 466 27.06 -7.95 -27.86
CA GLN A 466 27.79 -9.11 -27.33
C GLN A 466 29.09 -8.69 -26.65
N THR A 467 29.39 -9.33 -25.52
CA THR A 467 30.67 -9.26 -24.83
C THR A 467 31.04 -10.61 -24.22
N THR A 468 32.31 -10.79 -23.87
CA THR A 468 32.83 -12.03 -23.29
C THR A 468 33.46 -11.74 -21.92
N VAL A 469 33.12 -12.58 -20.94
CA VAL A 469 33.64 -12.55 -19.57
C VAL A 469 34.18 -13.93 -19.19
N ASP A 470 34.76 -14.04 -18.00
CA ASP A 470 35.23 -15.33 -17.48
C ASP A 470 34.05 -16.32 -17.34
N PRO A 471 34.18 -17.59 -17.79
CA PRO A 471 33.12 -18.60 -17.66
C PRO A 471 32.64 -18.85 -16.23
N SER A 472 33.44 -18.51 -15.20
CA SER A 472 33.00 -18.56 -13.79
C SER A 472 31.86 -17.57 -13.46
N LEU A 473 31.59 -16.60 -14.34
CA LEU A 473 30.49 -15.66 -14.25
C LEU A 473 29.22 -16.16 -14.99
N ALA A 474 29.18 -17.41 -15.44
CA ALA A 474 27.96 -18.00 -16.00
C ALA A 474 26.76 -17.81 -15.03
N GLY A 475 25.64 -17.33 -15.57
CA GLY A 475 24.47 -16.93 -14.80
C GLY A 475 24.52 -15.50 -14.22
N ALA A 476 25.60 -14.73 -14.41
CA ALA A 476 25.59 -13.31 -14.12
C ALA A 476 24.70 -12.56 -15.12
N TRP A 477 24.08 -11.47 -14.67
CA TRP A 477 23.17 -10.70 -15.49
C TRP A 477 23.86 -9.48 -16.10
N LEU A 478 23.86 -9.37 -17.43
CA LEU A 478 24.29 -8.19 -18.15
C LEU A 478 23.06 -7.32 -18.49
N ARG A 479 23.07 -6.07 -18.05
CA ARG A 479 22.11 -5.03 -18.44
C ARG A 479 22.81 -3.99 -19.31
N VAL A 480 22.18 -3.59 -20.42
CA VAL A 480 22.73 -2.65 -21.39
C VAL A 480 21.74 -1.52 -21.63
N TRP A 481 22.16 -0.26 -21.44
CA TRP A 481 21.36 0.92 -21.72
C TRP A 481 21.99 1.77 -22.82
N PRO A 482 21.29 2.00 -23.94
CA PRO A 482 21.70 2.97 -24.92
C PRO A 482 21.49 4.39 -24.37
N GLN A 483 22.46 5.25 -24.63
CA GLN A 483 22.40 6.67 -24.30
C GLN A 483 21.86 7.47 -25.49
N TYR A 484 20.99 8.43 -25.20
CA TYR A 484 20.45 9.38 -26.17
C TYR A 484 20.67 10.80 -25.66
N PHE A 485 20.77 11.76 -26.57
CA PHE A 485 20.87 13.16 -26.21
C PHE A 485 19.49 13.80 -26.22
N ASP A 486 19.03 14.25 -25.06
CA ASP A 486 17.85 15.09 -24.95
C ASP A 486 18.26 16.54 -25.25
N SER A 487 17.87 17.04 -26.42
CA SER A 487 18.22 18.38 -26.89
C SER A 487 17.52 19.50 -26.11
N ALA A 488 16.40 19.21 -25.44
CA ALA A 488 15.68 20.20 -24.63
C ALA A 488 16.38 20.42 -23.28
N THR A 489 16.87 19.34 -22.67
CA THR A 489 17.58 19.41 -21.37
C THR A 489 19.10 19.50 -21.49
N GLY A 490 19.65 19.22 -22.67
CA GLY A 490 21.09 19.16 -22.94
C GLY A 490 21.79 17.99 -22.22
N ARG A 491 21.07 16.91 -21.88
CA ARG A 491 21.58 15.79 -21.08
C ARG A 491 21.50 14.48 -21.84
N HIS A 492 22.43 13.57 -21.54
CA HIS A 492 22.27 12.18 -21.94
C HIS A 492 21.21 11.49 -21.07
N VAL A 493 20.22 10.88 -21.71
CA VAL A 493 19.21 10.02 -21.11
C VAL A 493 19.46 8.57 -21.51
N ARG A 494 18.93 7.62 -20.74
CA ARG A 494 19.06 6.18 -21.01
C ARG A 494 17.73 5.60 -21.49
N GLY A 495 17.78 4.83 -22.58
CA GLY A 495 16.62 4.10 -23.10
C GLY A 495 16.30 2.81 -22.34
N ALA A 496 15.24 2.12 -22.74
CA ALA A 496 14.86 0.79 -22.25
C ALA A 496 15.99 -0.26 -22.40
N GLY A 497 16.73 -0.22 -23.50
CA GLY A 497 17.92 -1.03 -23.71
C GLY A 497 17.67 -2.54 -23.85
N GLY A 498 18.62 -3.35 -23.36
CA GLY A 498 18.63 -4.81 -23.48
C GLY A 498 19.22 -5.50 -22.25
N GLY A 499 19.01 -6.82 -22.14
CA GLY A 499 19.55 -7.62 -21.04
C GLY A 499 19.77 -9.08 -21.44
N GLY A 500 20.66 -9.77 -20.73
CA GLY A 500 20.94 -11.19 -20.97
C GLY A 500 21.79 -11.83 -19.89
N LEU A 501 21.59 -13.13 -19.67
CA LEU A 501 22.46 -13.93 -18.79
C LEU A 501 23.75 -14.32 -19.52
N VAL A 502 24.85 -14.33 -18.78
CA VAL A 502 26.13 -14.91 -19.24
C VAL A 502 25.95 -16.41 -19.39
N ASP A 503 26.21 -16.95 -20.58
CA ASP A 503 26.12 -18.38 -20.85
C ASP A 503 27.30 -19.17 -20.24
N SER A 504 27.22 -20.51 -20.32
CA SER A 504 28.25 -21.41 -19.77
C SER A 504 29.65 -21.23 -20.39
N THR A 505 29.75 -20.54 -21.52
CA THR A 505 31.03 -20.26 -22.20
C THR A 505 31.57 -18.87 -21.86
N GLY A 506 30.88 -18.11 -21.02
CA GLY A 506 31.26 -16.75 -20.64
C GLY A 506 30.79 -15.68 -21.63
N VAL A 507 29.88 -15.99 -22.56
CA VAL A 507 29.35 -15.00 -23.52
C VAL A 507 28.02 -14.44 -23.02
N ALA A 508 27.90 -13.11 -23.02
CA ALA A 508 26.64 -12.42 -22.77
C ALA A 508 26.14 -11.78 -24.06
N ARG A 509 24.85 -11.98 -24.36
CA ARG A 509 24.17 -11.44 -25.53
C ARG A 509 22.91 -10.71 -25.09
N ALA A 510 22.76 -9.46 -25.50
CA ALA A 510 21.59 -8.65 -25.21
C ALA A 510 21.06 -8.04 -26.51
N VAL A 511 19.76 -8.17 -26.77
CA VAL A 511 19.11 -7.40 -27.83
C VAL A 511 18.78 -6.02 -27.29
N VAL A 512 19.33 -4.99 -27.93
CA VAL A 512 19.19 -3.60 -27.50
C VAL A 512 18.36 -2.86 -28.54
N ARG A 513 17.27 -2.22 -28.12
CA ARG A 513 16.54 -1.27 -28.95
C ARG A 513 17.27 0.07 -28.95
N LEU A 514 17.62 0.57 -30.14
CA LEU A 514 18.19 1.90 -30.33
C LEU A 514 17.06 2.90 -30.64
N ALA A 515 17.28 4.17 -30.31
CA ALA A 515 16.42 5.25 -30.77
C ALA A 515 16.55 5.44 -32.28
N ASP A 516 15.52 6.03 -32.88
CA ASP A 516 15.55 6.40 -34.28
C ASP A 516 16.67 7.43 -34.52
N GLY A 517 17.34 7.33 -35.66
CA GLY A 517 18.46 8.24 -35.95
C GLY A 517 19.16 7.93 -37.26
N ALA A 518 20.06 8.83 -37.65
CA ALA A 518 20.78 8.74 -38.92
C ALA A 518 21.53 7.40 -39.06
N VAL A 519 21.54 6.85 -40.27
CA VAL A 519 22.31 5.63 -40.63
C VAL A 519 23.80 5.80 -40.28
N GLU A 520 24.36 6.99 -40.54
CA GLU A 520 25.74 7.37 -40.26
C GLU A 520 25.75 8.64 -39.37
N PRO A 521 25.66 8.51 -38.04
CA PRO A 521 25.62 9.66 -37.14
C PRO A 521 26.98 10.37 -37.04
N GLU A 522 26.97 11.70 -36.87
CA GLU A 522 28.20 12.50 -36.70
C GLU A 522 29.02 12.12 -35.45
N ASN A 523 28.39 11.48 -34.46
CA ASN A 523 29.00 11.06 -33.21
C ASN A 523 28.68 9.59 -32.89
N ARG A 524 29.65 8.92 -32.24
CA ARG A 524 29.48 7.56 -31.73
C ARG A 524 28.39 7.46 -30.68
N MET A 525 27.61 6.39 -30.77
CA MET A 525 26.59 6.05 -29.78
C MET A 525 27.24 5.63 -28.46
N GLY A 526 26.65 6.01 -27.34
CA GLY A 526 27.09 5.57 -26.00
C GLY A 526 26.21 4.44 -25.48
N LEU A 527 26.84 3.43 -24.88
CA LEU A 527 26.16 2.38 -24.11
C LEU A 527 26.69 2.39 -22.67
N ASP A 528 25.79 2.24 -21.70
CA ASP A 528 26.14 1.91 -20.33
C ASP A 528 25.84 0.44 -20.07
N LEU A 529 26.83 -0.29 -19.59
CA LEU A 529 26.69 -1.71 -19.25
C LEU A 529 26.73 -1.88 -17.74
N MET A 530 26.03 -2.88 -17.23
CA MET A 530 26.15 -3.30 -15.84
C MET A 530 26.11 -4.82 -15.74
N LEU A 531 27.10 -5.39 -15.05
CA LEU A 531 27.18 -6.81 -14.76
C LEU A 531 26.79 -7.05 -13.30
N VAL A 532 25.77 -7.87 -13.07
CA VAL A 532 25.20 -8.15 -11.75
C VAL A 532 25.47 -9.60 -11.36
N THR A 533 26.02 -9.76 -10.17
CA THR A 533 26.34 -11.03 -9.51
C THR A 533 25.71 -11.03 -8.11
N ALA A 534 25.70 -12.15 -7.41
CA ALA A 534 25.24 -12.19 -6.02
C ALA A 534 26.14 -11.37 -5.07
N ALA A 535 27.42 -11.18 -5.44
CA ALA A 535 28.38 -10.41 -4.66
C ALA A 535 28.26 -8.89 -4.88
N GLN A 536 28.03 -8.46 -6.13
CA GLN A 536 28.02 -7.04 -6.51
C GLN A 536 27.38 -6.75 -7.87
N ALA A 537 27.07 -5.47 -8.11
CA ALA A 537 26.75 -4.92 -9.42
C ALA A 537 27.84 -3.93 -9.85
N VAL A 538 28.54 -4.22 -10.96
CA VAL A 538 29.62 -3.37 -11.50
C VAL A 538 29.13 -2.69 -12.77
N ARG A 539 29.36 -1.38 -12.87
CA ARG A 539 28.95 -0.54 -14.01
C ARG A 539 30.14 -0.21 -14.91
N TYR A 540 29.91 -0.23 -16.20
CA TYR A 540 30.85 0.15 -17.26
C TYR A 540 30.19 1.25 -18.12
N PRO A 541 30.33 2.52 -17.73
CA PRO A 541 29.69 3.63 -18.42
C PRO A 541 30.43 3.98 -19.72
N GLU A 542 29.75 4.70 -20.62
CA GLU A 542 30.37 5.39 -21.77
C GLU A 542 31.08 4.47 -22.76
N VAL A 543 30.57 3.25 -22.99
CA VAL A 543 31.07 2.37 -24.06
C VAL A 543 30.64 2.94 -25.41
N ARG A 544 31.59 3.51 -26.16
CA ARG A 544 31.32 4.20 -27.44
C ARG A 544 31.48 3.26 -28.64
N LEU A 545 30.43 3.10 -29.44
CA LEU A 545 30.39 2.23 -30.63
C LEU A 545 29.78 2.97 -31.83
N GLU A 546 30.13 2.53 -33.05
CA GLU A 546 29.49 2.99 -34.28
C GLU A 546 28.10 2.36 -34.44
N ARG A 547 27.12 3.12 -34.92
CA ARG A 547 25.80 2.57 -35.27
C ARG A 547 25.97 1.62 -36.47
N PRO A 548 25.59 0.34 -36.39
CA PRO A 548 25.63 -0.53 -37.57
C PRO A 548 24.52 -0.15 -38.55
N ALA A 549 24.80 -0.19 -39.85
CA ALA A 549 23.78 -0.05 -40.88
C ALA A 549 22.68 -1.12 -40.73
N PRO A 550 21.38 -0.78 -40.92
CA PRO A 550 20.30 -1.75 -40.81
C PRO A 550 20.44 -2.85 -41.86
N VAL A 551 20.12 -4.09 -41.46
CA VAL A 551 20.07 -5.25 -42.37
C VAL A 551 18.63 -5.43 -42.80
N GLY A 552 18.35 -5.15 -44.08
CA GLY A 552 17.01 -5.35 -44.65
C GLY A 552 16.54 -6.81 -44.61
N GLY A 553 15.23 -7.00 -44.72
CA GLY A 553 14.57 -8.31 -44.67
C GLY A 553 13.53 -8.40 -43.55
N ALA A 554 12.62 -9.37 -43.64
CA ALA A 554 11.64 -9.63 -42.59
C ALA A 554 12.23 -10.54 -41.50
N MET A 555 11.67 -10.49 -40.29
CA MET A 555 11.98 -11.45 -39.24
C MET A 555 11.63 -12.87 -39.72
N PRO A 556 12.54 -13.86 -39.68
CA PRO A 556 12.21 -15.23 -40.04
C PRO A 556 11.22 -15.85 -39.04
N SER A 557 10.34 -16.72 -39.56
CA SER A 557 9.51 -17.59 -38.73
C SER A 557 10.38 -18.57 -37.96
N LEU A 558 10.09 -18.82 -36.69
CA LEU A 558 10.82 -19.77 -35.85
C LEU A 558 10.92 -21.17 -36.48
N SER A 559 9.87 -21.61 -37.19
CA SER A 559 9.84 -22.89 -37.89
C SER A 559 10.79 -22.99 -39.09
N SER A 560 11.24 -21.85 -39.62
CA SER A 560 12.13 -21.75 -40.78
C SER A 560 13.62 -21.62 -40.41
N VAL A 561 13.91 -21.38 -39.12
CA VAL A 561 15.28 -21.20 -38.63
C VAL A 561 15.94 -22.57 -38.43
N THR A 562 17.09 -22.77 -39.08
CA THR A 562 17.90 -23.99 -38.95
C THR A 562 19.17 -23.79 -38.12
N ASP A 563 19.65 -22.54 -38.04
CA ASP A 563 20.76 -22.13 -37.19
C ASP A 563 20.40 -22.20 -35.69
N THR A 564 21.41 -22.08 -34.83
CA THR A 564 21.18 -22.03 -33.38
C THR A 564 20.37 -20.80 -33.00
N VAL A 565 19.30 -21.00 -32.24
CA VAL A 565 18.47 -19.92 -31.68
C VAL A 565 18.90 -19.66 -30.25
N VAL A 566 19.11 -18.39 -29.88
CA VAL A 566 19.43 -17.97 -28.52
C VAL A 566 18.26 -17.18 -27.95
N ALA A 567 17.86 -17.50 -26.72
CA ALA A 567 16.97 -16.68 -25.90
C ALA A 567 17.82 -15.79 -24.97
N CYS A 568 18.01 -14.54 -25.36
CA CYS A 568 19.02 -13.64 -24.77
C CYS A 568 18.89 -13.49 -23.26
N GLU A 569 17.69 -13.24 -22.75
CA GLU A 569 17.39 -12.99 -21.34
C GLU A 569 17.63 -14.24 -20.48
N SER A 570 17.49 -15.44 -21.03
CA SER A 570 17.77 -16.69 -20.31
C SER A 570 19.19 -17.21 -20.51
N GLY A 571 19.91 -16.69 -21.52
CA GLY A 571 21.21 -17.23 -21.98
C GLY A 571 21.12 -18.63 -22.62
N GLN A 572 19.92 -19.19 -22.78
CA GLN A 572 19.73 -20.52 -23.35
C GLN A 572 19.92 -20.52 -24.87
N SER A 573 20.55 -21.58 -25.38
CA SER A 573 20.77 -21.80 -26.80
C SER A 573 20.11 -23.12 -27.23
N PHE A 574 19.44 -23.10 -28.37
CA PHE A 574 18.67 -24.21 -28.91
C PHE A 574 19.21 -24.59 -30.29
N ALA A 575 19.79 -25.78 -30.41
CA ALA A 575 20.21 -26.36 -31.68
C ALA A 575 19.14 -27.36 -32.16
N GLY A 576 18.71 -27.26 -33.41
CA GLY A 576 17.69 -28.17 -33.98
C GLY A 576 16.23 -27.81 -33.64
N GLY A 577 15.97 -26.57 -33.21
CA GLY A 577 14.64 -26.05 -32.89
C GLY A 577 14.41 -25.82 -31.39
N VAL A 578 13.41 -24.99 -31.07
CA VAL A 578 13.04 -24.66 -29.68
C VAL A 578 12.05 -25.70 -29.13
N PRO A 579 12.38 -26.43 -28.04
CA PRO A 579 11.51 -27.44 -27.45
C PRO A 579 10.20 -26.86 -26.90
N ALA A 580 9.20 -27.73 -26.73
CA ALA A 580 7.96 -27.38 -26.04
C ALA A 580 8.25 -26.97 -24.59
N GLY A 581 7.58 -25.92 -24.10
CA GLY A 581 7.72 -25.41 -22.74
C GLY A 581 9.05 -24.70 -22.43
N ALA A 582 9.92 -24.49 -23.42
CA ALA A 582 11.26 -23.95 -23.21
C ALA A 582 11.29 -22.42 -23.01
N LEU A 583 10.29 -21.70 -23.49
CA LEU A 583 10.29 -20.23 -23.51
C LEU A 583 9.55 -19.64 -22.31
N ALA A 584 10.27 -18.93 -21.45
CA ALA A 584 9.70 -18.13 -20.38
C ALA A 584 9.10 -16.81 -20.89
N SER A 585 8.47 -16.04 -20.01
CA SER A 585 7.85 -14.75 -20.35
C SER A 585 8.85 -13.75 -20.95
N GLY A 586 8.44 -13.10 -22.05
CA GLY A 586 9.14 -11.94 -22.63
C GLY A 586 10.49 -12.17 -23.29
N LEU A 587 10.89 -13.42 -23.52
CA LEU A 587 12.19 -13.72 -24.13
C LEU A 587 12.30 -13.18 -25.57
N THR A 588 13.45 -12.61 -25.88
CA THR A 588 13.84 -12.21 -27.23
C THR A 588 14.68 -13.32 -27.88
N LEU A 589 14.22 -13.82 -29.02
CA LEU A 589 14.87 -14.90 -29.76
C LEU A 589 15.71 -14.36 -30.92
N VAL A 590 16.98 -14.77 -30.98
CA VAL A 590 17.90 -14.43 -32.06
C VAL A 590 18.42 -15.70 -32.70
N ALA A 591 18.24 -15.83 -34.02
CA ALA A 591 18.90 -16.84 -34.82
C ALA A 591 20.35 -16.39 -35.10
N LEU A 592 21.33 -17.22 -34.75
CA LEU A 592 22.76 -16.94 -34.98
C LEU A 592 23.20 -17.23 -36.43
N SER A 593 22.34 -16.87 -37.39
CA SER A 593 22.67 -16.86 -38.82
C SER A 593 23.73 -15.80 -39.14
N VAL A 594 24.22 -15.74 -40.38
CA VAL A 594 25.15 -14.71 -40.85
C VAL A 594 24.52 -13.94 -42.01
N PRO A 595 24.01 -12.71 -41.80
CA PRO A 595 23.92 -11.96 -40.54
C PRO A 595 22.89 -12.55 -39.55
N PRO A 596 23.01 -12.27 -38.23
CA PRO A 596 22.06 -12.76 -37.23
C PRO A 596 20.67 -12.16 -37.44
N ALA A 597 19.62 -12.93 -37.16
CA ALA A 597 18.25 -12.54 -37.44
C ALA A 597 17.38 -12.55 -36.18
N LEU A 598 16.50 -11.54 -36.04
CA LEU A 598 15.51 -11.50 -34.98
C LEU A 598 14.35 -12.42 -35.36
N VAL A 599 14.01 -13.39 -34.53
CA VAL A 599 12.90 -14.32 -34.82
C VAL A 599 11.56 -13.61 -34.61
N ASP A 600 10.63 -13.83 -35.54
CA ASP A 600 9.28 -13.26 -35.46
C ASP A 600 8.51 -13.82 -34.25
N PRO A 601 8.15 -13.00 -33.23
CA PRO A 601 7.38 -13.46 -32.08
C PRO A 601 6.01 -14.04 -32.44
N ALA A 602 5.37 -13.55 -33.50
CA ALA A 602 4.06 -14.05 -33.95
C ALA A 602 4.14 -15.49 -34.46
N SER A 603 5.32 -15.92 -34.89
CA SER A 603 5.56 -17.27 -35.38
C SER A 603 5.78 -18.33 -34.28
N ILE A 604 5.89 -17.90 -33.01
CA ILE A 604 6.10 -18.80 -31.87
C ILE A 604 4.79 -19.52 -31.55
N SER A 605 4.83 -20.85 -31.59
CA SER A 605 3.68 -21.70 -31.27
C SER A 605 3.36 -21.66 -29.77
N THR A 606 2.09 -21.84 -29.41
CA THR A 606 1.65 -21.89 -28.00
C THR A 606 2.40 -22.96 -27.19
N ALA A 607 2.70 -24.10 -27.81
CA ALA A 607 3.40 -25.23 -27.18
C ALA A 607 4.84 -24.91 -26.76
N GLN A 608 5.50 -23.91 -27.35
CA GLN A 608 6.88 -23.54 -27.01
C GLN A 608 6.98 -22.71 -25.73
N TRP A 609 5.90 -22.05 -25.32
CA TRP A 609 5.86 -21.27 -24.10
C TRP A 609 5.76 -22.16 -22.86
N SER A 610 6.43 -21.75 -21.79
CA SER A 610 6.43 -22.46 -20.51
C SER A 610 5.05 -22.43 -19.87
N ALA A 611 4.81 -23.37 -18.95
CA ALA A 611 3.58 -23.43 -18.16
C ALA A 611 3.30 -22.16 -17.33
N THR A 612 4.29 -21.28 -17.16
CA THR A 612 4.16 -20.01 -16.43
C THR A 612 3.84 -18.84 -17.36
N THR A 613 3.12 -19.09 -18.46
CA THR A 613 2.70 -18.06 -19.43
C THR A 613 1.22 -18.19 -19.74
N VAL A 614 0.64 -17.08 -20.22
CA VAL A 614 -0.75 -17.02 -20.68
C VAL A 614 -0.98 -17.99 -21.84
N ALA A 615 -0.03 -18.12 -22.78
CA ALA A 615 -0.16 -19.04 -23.91
C ALA A 615 -0.41 -20.49 -23.49
N ALA A 616 0.23 -20.93 -22.40
CA ALA A 616 0.08 -22.28 -21.87
C ALA A 616 -1.10 -22.43 -20.90
N SER A 617 -1.59 -21.32 -20.32
CA SER A 617 -2.65 -21.32 -19.32
C SER A 617 -4.05 -21.11 -19.90
N LEU A 618 -4.17 -20.46 -21.07
CA LEU A 618 -5.46 -20.28 -21.73
C LEU A 618 -5.99 -21.60 -22.29
N THR A 619 -7.25 -21.91 -21.97
CA THR A 619 -7.93 -23.14 -22.35
C THR A 619 -9.29 -22.88 -22.99
N THR A 620 -9.80 -23.90 -23.70
CA THR A 620 -11.13 -23.84 -24.30
C THR A 620 -12.20 -23.65 -23.23
N GLY A 621 -12.90 -22.52 -23.29
CA GLY A 621 -13.89 -22.11 -22.29
C GLY A 621 -13.57 -20.76 -21.67
N ASP A 622 -12.30 -20.33 -21.73
CA ASP A 622 -11.90 -19.01 -21.28
C ASP A 622 -12.46 -17.91 -22.19
N ARG A 623 -12.73 -16.76 -21.60
CA ARG A 623 -13.19 -15.54 -22.28
C ARG A 623 -12.24 -14.39 -21.97
N VAL A 624 -11.76 -13.70 -23.00
CA VAL A 624 -10.86 -12.55 -22.87
C VAL A 624 -11.50 -11.35 -23.57
N GLN A 625 -11.74 -10.27 -22.84
CA GLN A 625 -12.22 -9.01 -23.39
C GLN A 625 -11.11 -7.95 -23.26
N LEU A 626 -10.54 -7.58 -24.40
CA LEU A 626 -9.54 -6.52 -24.49
C LEU A 626 -10.18 -5.16 -24.73
N THR A 627 -9.49 -4.09 -24.35
CA THR A 627 -9.90 -2.71 -24.67
C THR A 627 -8.70 -1.91 -25.15
N GLU A 628 -8.78 -1.38 -26.37
CA GLU A 628 -7.68 -0.61 -26.97
C GLU A 628 -7.14 0.47 -25.99
N PRO A 629 -5.82 0.66 -25.87
CA PRO A 629 -5.21 1.70 -25.04
C PRO A 629 -5.71 3.11 -25.39
N ALA A 630 -5.78 4.02 -24.41
CA ALA A 630 -6.27 5.39 -24.63
C ALA A 630 -5.31 6.25 -25.47
N TRP A 631 -4.04 5.88 -25.50
CA TRP A 631 -2.97 6.66 -26.11
C TRP A 631 -2.20 5.79 -27.10
N LYS A 632 -1.96 6.30 -28.32
CA LYS A 632 -1.23 5.60 -29.37
C LYS A 632 0.21 5.25 -28.97
N GLY A 633 0.83 6.07 -28.13
CA GLY A 633 2.19 5.85 -27.66
C GLY A 633 2.31 4.71 -26.64
N TRP A 634 1.20 4.27 -26.03
CA TRP A 634 1.24 3.14 -25.10
C TRP A 634 1.48 1.83 -25.84
N ARG A 635 2.33 0.98 -25.26
CA ARG A 635 2.60 -0.35 -25.78
C ARG A 635 1.29 -1.15 -25.90
N GLY A 636 1.01 -1.63 -27.11
CA GLY A 636 -0.09 -2.54 -27.41
C GLY A 636 0.20 -3.99 -27.00
N GLY A 637 -0.82 -4.84 -27.07
CA GLY A 637 -0.69 -6.30 -26.94
C GLY A 637 -0.95 -7.02 -28.26
N GLU A 638 -1.08 -8.34 -28.22
CA GLU A 638 -1.44 -9.16 -29.39
C GLU A 638 -2.91 -8.95 -29.83
N ASP A 639 -3.16 -9.17 -31.13
CA ASP A 639 -4.51 -9.12 -31.70
C ASP A 639 -5.38 -10.26 -31.11
N PRO A 640 -6.66 -10.00 -30.76
CA PRO A 640 -7.61 -11.02 -30.31
C PRO A 640 -7.67 -12.29 -31.18
N ALA A 641 -7.49 -12.16 -32.49
CA ALA A 641 -7.46 -13.29 -33.42
C ALA A 641 -6.32 -14.28 -33.07
N THR A 642 -5.21 -13.78 -32.53
CA THR A 642 -4.05 -14.58 -32.09
C THR A 642 -4.38 -15.43 -30.85
N LEU A 643 -5.30 -14.96 -30.01
CA LEU A 643 -5.75 -15.64 -28.78
C LEU A 643 -6.91 -16.62 -29.06
N SER A 644 -7.63 -16.41 -30.17
CA SER A 644 -8.88 -17.10 -30.52
C SER A 644 -8.73 -18.62 -30.74
N GLY A 645 -7.51 -19.13 -30.86
CA GLY A 645 -7.22 -20.57 -30.96
C GLY A 645 -7.28 -21.34 -29.63
N SER A 646 -7.12 -20.63 -28.51
CA SER A 646 -7.13 -21.23 -27.16
C SER A 646 -8.34 -20.79 -26.33
N ALA A 647 -8.80 -19.55 -26.50
CA ALA A 647 -9.91 -18.94 -25.74
C ALA A 647 -10.83 -18.12 -26.66
N THR A 648 -12.00 -17.70 -26.18
CA THR A 648 -12.80 -16.70 -26.91
C THR A 648 -12.26 -15.31 -26.62
N ALA A 649 -11.73 -14.61 -27.61
CA ALA A 649 -11.16 -13.27 -27.42
C ALA A 649 -11.92 -12.21 -28.24
N THR A 650 -12.22 -11.08 -27.62
CA THR A 650 -12.87 -9.92 -28.23
C THR A 650 -12.13 -8.64 -27.85
N GLN A 651 -12.31 -7.57 -28.64
CA GLN A 651 -11.74 -6.27 -28.34
C GLN A 651 -12.73 -5.13 -28.57
N ILE A 652 -12.77 -4.21 -27.62
CA ILE A 652 -13.44 -2.92 -27.77
C ILE A 652 -12.42 -1.93 -28.33
N LEU A 653 -12.69 -1.44 -29.55
CA LEU A 653 -11.88 -0.44 -30.25
C LEU A 653 -12.36 0.98 -29.93
N ARG A 654 -11.47 1.98 -30.09
CA ARG A 654 -11.70 3.40 -29.77
C ARG A 654 -12.15 4.28 -30.94
N THR A 655 -12.60 3.71 -32.05
CA THR A 655 -12.76 4.45 -33.32
C THR A 655 -13.97 5.40 -33.36
N GLY A 656 -13.82 6.61 -32.81
CA GLY A 656 -14.57 7.81 -33.19
C GLY A 656 -15.98 7.99 -32.58
N LEU A 657 -16.64 9.10 -32.98
CA LEU A 657 -17.96 9.53 -32.52
C LEU A 657 -19.08 8.48 -32.70
N THR A 658 -18.92 7.57 -33.66
CA THR A 658 -19.90 6.51 -33.97
C THR A 658 -19.91 5.39 -32.93
N ARG A 659 -18.87 5.26 -32.10
CA ARG A 659 -18.76 4.22 -31.06
C ARG A 659 -19.12 4.68 -29.66
N LEU A 660 -19.39 5.98 -29.45
CA LEU A 660 -19.96 6.51 -28.20
C LEU A 660 -21.30 5.87 -27.82
N THR A 661 -21.96 5.23 -28.79
CA THR A 661 -23.22 4.52 -28.61
C THR A 661 -23.03 3.04 -28.23
N GLN A 662 -21.81 2.51 -28.30
CA GLN A 662 -21.50 1.15 -27.85
C GLN A 662 -21.40 1.14 -26.31
N ILE A 663 -22.23 0.32 -25.69
CA ILE A 663 -22.35 0.22 -24.22
C ILE A 663 -21.04 -0.31 -23.63
N GLY A 664 -20.53 0.37 -22.61
CA GLY A 664 -19.26 0.04 -21.97
C GLY A 664 -18.03 0.46 -22.79
N ALA A 665 -18.17 1.05 -23.99
CA ALA A 665 -17.02 1.59 -24.70
C ALA A 665 -16.44 2.79 -23.94
N PRO A 666 -15.09 2.92 -23.88
CA PRO A 666 -14.51 4.07 -23.23
C PRO A 666 -14.85 5.37 -23.98
N LEU A 667 -15.08 6.44 -23.22
CA LEU A 667 -15.09 7.79 -23.78
C LEU A 667 -13.71 8.10 -24.41
N PRO A 668 -13.61 9.11 -25.28
CA PRO A 668 -12.31 9.62 -25.73
C PRO A 668 -11.39 9.87 -24.53
N THR A 669 -10.08 9.66 -24.68
CA THR A 669 -9.03 9.77 -23.64
C THR A 669 -9.21 9.02 -22.31
N GLN A 670 -10.38 8.42 -22.05
CA GLN A 670 -10.70 7.66 -20.85
C GLN A 670 -9.87 6.38 -20.86
N SER A 671 -9.00 6.23 -19.87
CA SER A 671 -8.24 4.99 -19.73
C SER A 671 -9.14 3.88 -19.21
N ARG A 672 -8.83 2.66 -19.66
CA ARG A 672 -9.46 1.41 -19.23
C ARG A 672 -8.34 0.55 -18.62
N ASP A 673 -7.98 0.89 -17.40
CA ASP A 673 -6.84 0.29 -16.69
C ASP A 673 -7.26 -0.92 -15.83
N GLU A 674 -8.43 -1.48 -16.12
CA GLU A 674 -8.97 -2.68 -15.47
C GLU A 674 -8.20 -3.91 -15.97
N VAL A 675 -7.32 -4.49 -15.15
CA VAL A 675 -6.76 -5.84 -15.37
C VAL A 675 -7.36 -6.76 -14.32
N ALA A 676 -8.25 -7.64 -14.75
CA ALA A 676 -8.94 -8.54 -13.84
C ALA A 676 -9.29 -9.87 -14.49
N ALA A 677 -9.29 -10.94 -13.68
CA ALA A 677 -9.73 -12.25 -14.08
C ALA A 677 -10.53 -12.91 -12.96
N ALA A 678 -11.55 -13.70 -13.30
CA ALA A 678 -12.28 -14.49 -12.34
C ALA A 678 -12.64 -15.87 -12.91
N MET A 679 -12.45 -16.89 -12.08
CA MET A 679 -12.96 -18.24 -12.24
C MET A 679 -13.89 -18.49 -11.05
N LEU A 680 -15.16 -18.77 -11.33
CA LEU A 680 -16.18 -18.98 -10.30
C LEU A 680 -17.07 -20.17 -10.66
N SER A 681 -17.08 -21.16 -9.78
CA SER A 681 -17.91 -22.37 -9.87
C SER A 681 -18.42 -22.76 -8.49
N ALA A 682 -19.25 -23.80 -8.42
CA ALA A 682 -19.75 -24.32 -7.14
C ALA A 682 -18.65 -24.89 -6.22
N THR A 683 -17.49 -25.26 -6.78
CA THR A 683 -16.41 -25.94 -6.04
C THR A 683 -15.11 -25.14 -5.98
N ALA A 684 -14.98 -24.07 -6.77
CA ALA A 684 -13.77 -23.27 -6.85
C ALA A 684 -14.10 -21.80 -7.14
N ALA A 685 -13.38 -20.90 -6.46
CA ALA A 685 -13.50 -19.45 -6.62
C ALA A 685 -12.12 -18.81 -6.50
N ASP A 686 -11.62 -18.29 -7.62
CA ASP A 686 -10.33 -17.62 -7.71
C ASP A 686 -10.48 -16.37 -8.57
N GLY A 687 -9.87 -15.27 -8.16
CA GLY A 687 -9.96 -14.00 -8.86
C GLY A 687 -8.72 -13.15 -8.67
N LEU A 688 -8.47 -12.24 -9.61
CA LEU A 688 -7.35 -11.31 -9.58
C LEU A 688 -7.83 -9.93 -9.99
N VAL A 689 -7.32 -8.91 -9.30
CA VAL A 689 -7.21 -7.54 -9.80
C VAL A 689 -5.74 -7.15 -9.79
N ALA A 690 -5.22 -6.62 -10.89
CA ALA A 690 -3.83 -6.18 -11.01
C ALA A 690 -3.75 -4.73 -11.50
N GLY A 691 -2.71 -4.01 -11.06
CA GLY A 691 -2.38 -2.68 -11.60
C GLY A 691 -1.39 -2.75 -12.77
N VAL A 692 -0.79 -3.91 -13.07
CA VAL A 692 0.15 -4.08 -14.19
C VAL A 692 -0.55 -4.68 -15.42
N ARG A 693 -0.21 -4.16 -16.60
CA ARG A 693 -0.68 -4.71 -17.88
C ARG A 693 0.04 -6.04 -18.17
N PRO A 694 -0.68 -7.12 -18.52
CA PRO A 694 -0.10 -8.44 -18.74
C PRO A 694 0.57 -8.52 -20.11
N LEU A 695 1.77 -7.94 -20.21
CA LEU A 695 2.64 -8.01 -21.38
C LEU A 695 3.91 -8.79 -21.04
N GLY A 696 4.43 -9.57 -21.98
CA GLY A 696 5.62 -10.39 -21.75
C GLY A 696 6.86 -9.57 -21.38
N ALA A 697 6.94 -8.30 -21.79
CA ALA A 697 8.06 -7.44 -21.45
C ALA A 697 7.95 -6.77 -20.06
N HIS A 698 6.77 -6.79 -19.44
CA HIS A 698 6.54 -6.11 -18.18
C HIS A 698 6.83 -7.03 -17.00
N HIS A 699 7.90 -6.75 -16.27
CA HIS A 699 8.32 -7.54 -15.12
C HIS A 699 8.79 -6.64 -13.98
N GLU A 700 8.83 -7.22 -12.79
CA GLU A 700 9.31 -6.61 -11.57
C GLU A 700 10.05 -7.63 -10.71
N LEU A 701 11.33 -7.84 -11.06
CA LEU A 701 12.25 -8.64 -10.26
C LEU A 701 13.12 -7.73 -9.40
N LEU A 702 13.18 -8.00 -8.11
CA LEU A 702 14.01 -7.24 -7.18
C LEU A 702 15.49 -7.65 -7.30
N PRO A 703 16.43 -6.70 -7.11
CA PRO A 703 16.20 -5.33 -6.66
C PRO A 703 16.14 -4.30 -7.81
N HIS A 704 15.29 -3.28 -7.67
CA HIS A 704 15.06 -2.27 -8.71
C HIS A 704 16.32 -1.50 -9.12
N GLN A 705 17.21 -1.17 -8.18
CA GLN A 705 18.45 -0.43 -8.48
C GLN A 705 19.40 -1.14 -9.45
N ASN A 706 19.16 -2.43 -9.70
CA ASN A 706 19.93 -3.24 -10.63
C ASN A 706 19.20 -3.48 -11.97
N GLY A 707 18.10 -2.77 -12.26
CA GLY A 707 17.37 -2.89 -13.53
C GLY A 707 16.74 -4.27 -13.73
N HIS A 708 16.12 -4.80 -12.68
CA HIS A 708 15.44 -6.10 -12.62
C HIS A 708 16.27 -7.28 -13.17
N PRO A 709 17.31 -7.74 -12.47
CA PRO A 709 18.15 -8.84 -12.95
C PRO A 709 17.35 -10.10 -13.29
N GLY A 710 17.53 -10.61 -14.51
CA GLY A 710 16.83 -11.79 -15.03
C GLY A 710 15.48 -11.52 -15.67
N ALA A 711 15.02 -10.27 -15.70
CA ALA A 711 13.82 -9.88 -16.40
C ALA A 711 14.14 -9.39 -17.82
N PRO A 712 13.21 -9.55 -18.79
CA PRO A 712 13.22 -8.79 -20.02
C PRO A 712 13.47 -7.30 -19.78
N ALA A 713 14.42 -6.79 -20.54
CA ALA A 713 14.82 -5.40 -20.48
C ALA A 713 13.73 -4.49 -21.08
N ASP A 714 13.16 -3.60 -20.27
CA ASP A 714 12.22 -2.58 -20.74
C ASP A 714 12.34 -1.27 -19.93
N ASP A 715 11.30 -0.45 -19.96
CA ASP A 715 11.02 0.61 -19.00
C ASP A 715 10.59 0.02 -17.66
N GLU A 716 11.53 -0.32 -16.78
CA GLU A 716 11.25 -1.06 -15.54
C GLU A 716 10.05 -0.50 -14.79
N ARG A 717 9.13 -1.39 -14.43
CA ARG A 717 7.84 -1.03 -13.85
C ARG A 717 7.64 -1.66 -12.49
N HIS A 718 6.77 -1.04 -11.73
CA HIS A 718 6.14 -1.64 -10.57
C HIS A 718 4.63 -1.75 -10.82
N GLY A 719 4.05 -2.90 -10.49
CA GLY A 719 2.60 -3.00 -10.40
C GLY A 719 2.13 -4.05 -9.41
N ALA A 720 1.54 -3.60 -8.32
CA ALA A 720 0.90 -4.44 -7.31
C ALA A 720 -0.48 -4.95 -7.77
N GLY A 721 -1.06 -5.84 -6.98
CA GLY A 721 -2.41 -6.38 -7.21
C GLY A 721 -2.96 -7.13 -6.01
N ALA A 722 -4.12 -7.75 -6.19
CA ALA A 722 -4.78 -8.55 -5.17
C ALA A 722 -5.37 -9.83 -5.77
N ARG A 723 -5.09 -10.98 -5.16
CA ARG A 723 -5.71 -12.27 -5.50
C ARG A 723 -6.77 -12.63 -4.46
N LEU A 724 -7.98 -12.88 -4.94
CA LEU A 724 -9.16 -13.21 -4.16
C LEU A 724 -9.44 -14.71 -4.27
N ARG A 725 -9.56 -15.41 -3.15
CA ARG A 725 -9.99 -16.80 -3.10
C ARG A 725 -11.16 -16.95 -2.13
N GLY A 726 -12.24 -17.59 -2.57
CA GLY A 726 -13.47 -17.71 -1.77
C GLY A 726 -14.53 -16.65 -2.10
N PRO A 727 -15.45 -16.35 -1.16
CA PRO A 727 -16.66 -15.55 -1.42
C PRO A 727 -16.43 -14.16 -2.03
N ALA A 728 -15.31 -13.48 -1.75
CA ALA A 728 -14.99 -12.17 -2.31
C ALA A 728 -14.92 -12.14 -3.86
N VAL A 729 -14.67 -13.29 -4.50
CA VAL A 729 -14.64 -13.41 -5.97
C VAL A 729 -16.00 -13.06 -6.59
N LEU A 730 -17.11 -13.19 -5.85
CA LEU A 730 -18.45 -12.88 -6.35
C LEU A 730 -18.56 -11.42 -6.81
N GLY A 731 -18.07 -10.46 -6.02
CA GLY A 731 -18.11 -9.04 -6.38
C GLY A 731 -17.29 -8.73 -7.63
N LEU A 732 -16.13 -9.38 -7.77
CA LEU A 732 -15.31 -9.27 -8.98
C LEU A 732 -15.99 -9.88 -10.21
N ALA A 733 -16.57 -11.07 -10.05
CA ALA A 733 -17.26 -11.79 -11.12
C ALA A 733 -18.51 -11.01 -11.61
N GLU A 734 -19.22 -10.31 -10.74
CA GLU A 734 -20.33 -9.42 -11.13
C GLU A 734 -19.86 -8.28 -12.04
N ILE A 735 -18.73 -7.65 -11.70
CA ILE A 735 -18.14 -6.57 -12.49
C ILE A 735 -17.68 -7.11 -13.86
N ILE A 736 -16.95 -8.23 -13.87
CA ILE A 736 -16.47 -8.85 -15.11
C ILE A 736 -17.63 -9.29 -16.01
N ARG A 737 -18.70 -9.86 -15.42
CA ARG A 737 -19.93 -10.20 -16.15
C ARG A 737 -20.54 -8.99 -16.85
N GLU A 738 -20.66 -7.87 -16.14
CA GLU A 738 -21.16 -6.62 -16.70
C GLU A 738 -20.29 -6.13 -17.87
N ARG A 739 -18.96 -6.26 -17.75
CA ARG A 739 -17.97 -5.85 -18.76
C ARG A 739 -18.09 -6.62 -20.07
N VAL A 740 -18.37 -7.92 -20.01
CA VAL A 740 -18.42 -8.79 -21.19
C VAL A 740 -19.81 -8.92 -21.82
N ALA A 741 -20.88 -8.61 -21.08
CA ALA A 741 -22.25 -8.83 -21.56
C ALA A 741 -22.72 -7.86 -22.65
N GLY A 742 -22.12 -6.67 -22.75
CA GLY A 742 -22.59 -5.63 -23.69
C GLY A 742 -23.91 -5.00 -23.22
N PRO A 743 -25.00 -4.99 -24.04
CA PRO A 743 -26.26 -4.30 -23.71
C PRO A 743 -26.97 -4.75 -22.43
N THR A 744 -27.85 -3.91 -21.89
CA THR A 744 -28.64 -4.20 -20.67
C THR A 744 -29.51 -5.44 -20.85
N THR A 745 -30.05 -5.66 -22.05
CA THR A 745 -30.82 -6.87 -22.38
C THR A 745 -29.96 -8.14 -22.27
N ALA A 746 -28.74 -8.11 -22.80
CA ALA A 746 -27.80 -9.22 -22.77
C ALA A 746 -27.27 -9.48 -21.36
N LEU A 747 -26.97 -8.42 -20.59
CA LEU A 747 -26.61 -8.55 -19.18
C LEU A 747 -27.73 -9.17 -18.35
N ALA A 748 -28.98 -8.74 -18.54
CA ALA A 748 -30.11 -9.32 -17.82
C ALA A 748 -30.34 -10.79 -18.19
N ALA A 749 -30.15 -11.15 -19.46
CA ALA A 749 -30.20 -12.55 -19.92
C ALA A 749 -29.09 -13.39 -19.30
N ASP A 750 -27.85 -12.90 -19.29
CA ASP A 750 -26.72 -13.60 -18.67
C ASP A 750 -26.90 -13.74 -17.15
N ALA A 751 -27.35 -12.66 -16.48
CA ALA A 751 -27.65 -12.64 -15.06
C ALA A 751 -28.91 -13.43 -14.66
N SER A 752 -29.70 -13.92 -15.62
CA SER A 752 -30.72 -14.94 -15.36
C SER A 752 -30.12 -16.32 -15.05
N THR A 753 -28.81 -16.47 -15.19
CA THR A 753 -28.02 -17.55 -14.58
C THR A 753 -27.25 -16.99 -13.38
N PRO A 754 -27.70 -17.27 -12.13
CA PRO A 754 -27.01 -16.77 -10.95
C PRO A 754 -25.57 -17.27 -10.88
N LEU A 755 -24.66 -16.37 -10.46
CA LEU A 755 -23.28 -16.75 -10.16
C LEU A 755 -23.25 -17.73 -8.97
N ALA A 756 -22.35 -18.70 -9.03
CA ALA A 756 -22.18 -19.67 -7.95
C ALA A 756 -21.77 -18.97 -6.65
N THR A 757 -22.27 -19.46 -5.51
CA THR A 757 -21.89 -18.97 -4.18
C THR A 757 -20.82 -19.88 -3.58
N PRO A 758 -19.57 -19.41 -3.39
CA PRO A 758 -18.53 -20.21 -2.78
C PRO A 758 -18.82 -20.51 -1.31
N ALA A 759 -18.29 -21.61 -0.79
CA ALA A 759 -18.35 -21.90 0.64
C ALA A 759 -17.53 -20.88 1.45
N LEU A 760 -17.98 -20.60 2.68
CA LEU A 760 -17.23 -19.78 3.62
C LEU A 760 -15.94 -20.53 4.06
N PRO A 761 -14.79 -19.86 4.15
CA PRO A 761 -13.58 -20.43 4.76
C PRO A 761 -13.82 -20.90 6.20
N ALA A 762 -13.21 -22.02 6.55
CA ALA A 762 -13.26 -22.59 7.91
C ALA A 762 -12.12 -22.08 8.82
N VAL A 763 -11.28 -21.17 8.31
CA VAL A 763 -10.08 -20.64 8.96
C VAL A 763 -10.13 -19.12 8.93
N PRO A 764 -9.37 -18.44 9.81
CA PRO A 764 -9.28 -16.99 9.76
C PRO A 764 -8.87 -16.49 8.39
N ALA A 765 -9.59 -15.50 7.88
CA ALA A 765 -9.49 -15.06 6.50
C ALA A 765 -9.20 -13.57 6.37
N SER A 766 -8.54 -13.19 5.27
CA SER A 766 -8.55 -11.80 4.84
C SER A 766 -9.91 -11.49 4.22
N TRP A 767 -10.44 -10.30 4.48
CA TRP A 767 -11.62 -9.75 3.85
C TRP A 767 -11.22 -8.77 2.76
N ALA A 768 -11.99 -8.73 1.69
CA ALA A 768 -11.78 -7.81 0.60
C ALA A 768 -13.08 -7.25 0.02
N ALA A 769 -13.00 -6.05 -0.53
CA ALA A 769 -14.02 -5.47 -1.40
C ALA A 769 -13.37 -5.04 -2.71
N THR A 770 -13.92 -5.49 -3.84
CA THR A 770 -13.54 -4.97 -5.16
C THR A 770 -14.28 -3.66 -5.39
N LEU A 771 -13.51 -2.59 -5.57
CA LEU A 771 -13.98 -1.23 -5.71
C LEU A 771 -13.81 -0.77 -7.16
N ARG A 772 -14.87 -0.22 -7.72
CA ARG A 772 -14.92 0.26 -9.10
C ARG A 772 -14.81 1.77 -9.18
N THR A 773 -14.06 2.23 -10.16
CA THR A 773 -14.12 3.60 -10.64
C THR A 773 -14.57 3.59 -12.09
N VAL A 774 -15.51 4.46 -12.45
CA VAL A 774 -15.85 4.75 -13.85
C VAL A 774 -16.62 6.06 -13.93
N GLY A 775 -16.39 6.81 -15.01
CA GLY A 775 -17.15 8.00 -15.35
C GLY A 775 -18.64 7.75 -15.56
N PHE A 776 -19.43 8.78 -15.25
CA PHE A 776 -20.85 8.85 -15.54
C PHE A 776 -21.16 8.57 -17.04
N GLY A 777 -22.26 7.86 -17.31
CA GLY A 777 -22.79 7.67 -18.66
C GLY A 777 -22.12 6.57 -19.50
N VAL A 778 -21.21 5.78 -18.92
CA VAL A 778 -20.42 4.77 -19.67
C VAL A 778 -21.08 3.39 -19.72
N GLU A 779 -21.82 3.01 -18.66
CA GLU A 779 -22.17 1.60 -18.40
C GLU A 779 -23.49 1.12 -19.00
N ALA A 780 -24.34 2.02 -19.49
CA ALA A 780 -25.66 1.68 -20.04
C ALA A 780 -25.90 2.36 -21.40
N GLU A 781 -27.02 2.01 -22.03
CA GLU A 781 -27.48 2.61 -23.27
C GLU A 781 -27.60 4.15 -23.13
N PRO A 782 -27.17 4.94 -24.14
CA PRO A 782 -27.29 6.40 -24.10
C PRO A 782 -28.72 6.89 -23.79
N GLY A 783 -29.75 6.22 -24.33
CA GLY A 783 -31.15 6.55 -24.05
C GLY A 783 -31.59 6.28 -22.61
N LEU A 784 -30.99 5.30 -21.93
CA LEU A 784 -31.22 5.08 -20.49
C LEU A 784 -30.54 6.15 -19.66
N VAL A 785 -29.29 6.50 -20.00
CA VAL A 785 -28.54 7.59 -19.36
C VAL A 785 -29.30 8.91 -19.47
N GLU A 786 -29.79 9.25 -20.67
CA GLU A 786 -30.58 10.45 -20.92
C GLU A 786 -31.88 10.46 -20.10
N ALA A 787 -32.59 9.34 -20.05
CA ALA A 787 -33.80 9.23 -19.24
C ALA A 787 -33.52 9.43 -17.76
N LEU A 788 -32.48 8.79 -17.21
CA LEU A 788 -32.08 8.94 -15.81
C LEU A 788 -31.65 10.36 -15.46
N ASN A 789 -31.05 11.09 -16.41
CA ASN A 789 -30.74 12.50 -16.25
C ASN A 789 -31.99 13.38 -16.20
N LEU A 790 -33.00 13.06 -17.01
CA LEU A 790 -34.24 13.84 -17.09
C LEU A 790 -35.13 13.63 -15.85
N VAL A 791 -35.32 12.39 -15.40
CA VAL A 791 -36.27 12.06 -14.33
C VAL A 791 -35.63 11.76 -12.97
N GLY A 792 -34.29 11.69 -12.91
CA GLY A 792 -33.55 11.31 -11.71
C GLY A 792 -33.55 9.79 -11.44
N LEU A 793 -32.62 9.32 -10.59
CA LEU A 793 -32.54 7.91 -10.20
C LEU A 793 -33.74 7.44 -9.39
N GLU A 794 -34.34 8.34 -8.62
CA GLU A 794 -35.49 8.06 -7.75
C GLU A 794 -36.72 7.59 -8.55
N ALA A 795 -36.77 7.87 -9.85
CA ALA A 795 -37.81 7.38 -10.75
C ALA A 795 -37.59 5.94 -11.23
N PHE A 796 -36.39 5.37 -11.05
CA PHE A 796 -36.11 3.97 -11.33
C PHE A 796 -36.38 3.12 -10.08
N PRO A 797 -37.13 2.01 -10.16
CA PRO A 797 -37.51 1.20 -9.01
C PRO A 797 -36.36 0.30 -8.53
N LEU A 798 -35.30 0.90 -7.99
CA LEU A 798 -34.16 0.21 -7.36
C LEU A 798 -34.63 -0.75 -6.26
N ASP A 799 -34.13 -1.99 -6.28
CA ASP A 799 -34.50 -3.07 -5.34
C ASP A 799 -36.02 -3.35 -5.33
N GLY A 800 -36.72 -2.90 -6.38
CA GLY A 800 -38.17 -3.06 -6.56
C GLY A 800 -38.55 -4.42 -7.14
N PRO A 801 -39.85 -4.71 -7.23
CA PRO A 801 -40.30 -5.96 -7.85
C PRO A 801 -39.97 -5.98 -9.36
N VAL A 802 -39.71 -7.18 -9.89
CA VAL A 802 -39.22 -7.37 -11.27
C VAL A 802 -40.14 -6.73 -12.31
N ASP A 803 -41.45 -6.77 -12.11
CA ASP A 803 -42.46 -6.19 -13.00
C ASP A 803 -42.37 -4.65 -13.10
N ALA A 804 -42.04 -3.97 -11.99
CA ALA A 804 -41.82 -2.53 -11.99
C ALA A 804 -40.57 -2.15 -12.79
N VAL A 805 -39.46 -2.87 -12.58
CA VAL A 805 -38.21 -2.67 -13.34
C VAL A 805 -38.43 -2.96 -14.83
N GLN A 806 -39.11 -4.05 -15.16
CA GLN A 806 -39.47 -4.40 -16.53
C GLN A 806 -40.34 -3.34 -17.20
N SER A 807 -41.36 -2.84 -16.49
CA SER A 807 -42.26 -1.80 -17.01
C SER A 807 -41.49 -0.51 -17.31
N TRP A 808 -40.59 -0.11 -16.42
CA TRP A 808 -39.77 1.09 -16.60
C TRP A 808 -38.82 0.96 -17.80
N LEU A 809 -38.16 -0.20 -17.95
CA LEU A 809 -37.24 -0.47 -19.06
C LEU A 809 -37.98 -0.63 -20.40
N SER A 810 -39.13 -1.32 -20.41
CA SER A 810 -39.93 -1.55 -21.61
C SER A 810 -40.48 -0.25 -22.18
N ALA A 811 -40.86 0.69 -21.31
CA ALA A 811 -41.25 2.04 -21.71
C ALA A 811 -40.14 2.82 -22.44
N ARG A 812 -38.89 2.35 -22.37
CA ARG A 812 -37.69 2.92 -23.00
C ARG A 812 -37.08 2.01 -24.07
N GLY A 813 -37.83 1.00 -24.52
CA GLY A 813 -37.42 0.09 -25.58
C GLY A 813 -36.44 -1.01 -25.16
N ILE A 814 -36.22 -1.21 -23.85
CA ILE A 814 -35.34 -2.24 -23.31
C ILE A 814 -36.18 -3.39 -22.76
N THR A 815 -36.03 -4.58 -23.35
CA THR A 815 -36.74 -5.78 -22.92
C THR A 815 -35.78 -6.72 -22.18
N ILE A 816 -36.06 -6.99 -20.91
CA ILE A 816 -35.33 -7.97 -20.10
C ILE A 816 -36.17 -9.24 -19.90
N PRO A 817 -35.55 -10.40 -19.61
CA PRO A 817 -36.28 -11.66 -19.43
C PRO A 817 -37.38 -11.58 -18.34
N GLY A 818 -38.52 -12.22 -18.60
CA GLY A 818 -39.59 -12.43 -17.64
C GLY A 818 -39.64 -13.86 -17.11
N GLY A 819 -40.37 -14.08 -16.00
CA GLY A 819 -40.56 -15.42 -15.46
C GLY A 819 -39.28 -16.10 -14.93
N VAL A 820 -38.27 -15.32 -14.54
CA VAL A 820 -36.93 -15.81 -14.14
C VAL A 820 -36.89 -16.51 -12.77
N GLY A 821 -38.02 -16.67 -12.09
CA GLY A 821 -38.15 -17.43 -10.84
C GLY A 821 -37.09 -17.05 -9.81
N GLY A 822 -36.34 -18.05 -9.31
CA GLY A 822 -35.27 -17.85 -8.33
C GLY A 822 -34.06 -17.02 -8.82
N ALA A 823 -33.92 -16.78 -10.12
CA ALA A 823 -32.83 -15.95 -10.67
C ALA A 823 -33.16 -14.44 -10.66
N ALA A 824 -34.38 -14.05 -10.28
CA ALA A 824 -34.81 -12.66 -10.22
C ALA A 824 -33.84 -11.75 -9.47
N THR A 825 -33.34 -12.18 -8.31
CA THR A 825 -32.41 -11.39 -7.49
C THR A 825 -31.08 -11.13 -8.19
N SER A 826 -30.52 -12.10 -8.91
CA SER A 826 -29.25 -11.92 -9.63
C SER A 826 -29.42 -10.99 -10.84
N MET A 827 -30.53 -11.15 -11.58
CA MET A 827 -30.87 -10.28 -12.70
C MET A 827 -31.09 -8.84 -12.24
N LEU A 828 -31.91 -8.62 -11.19
CA LEU A 828 -32.16 -7.30 -10.63
C LEU A 828 -30.88 -6.65 -10.12
N ARG A 829 -30.02 -7.38 -9.41
CA ARG A 829 -28.73 -6.86 -8.97
C ARG A 829 -27.84 -6.40 -10.14
N ALA A 830 -27.78 -7.18 -11.22
CA ALA A 830 -27.01 -6.78 -12.40
C ALA A 830 -27.56 -5.52 -13.08
N VAL A 831 -28.88 -5.44 -13.20
CA VAL A 831 -29.58 -4.30 -13.79
C VAL A 831 -29.43 -3.06 -12.90
N ASP A 832 -29.78 -3.14 -11.62
CA ASP A 832 -29.72 -2.02 -10.66
C ASP A 832 -28.31 -1.42 -10.54
N ARG A 833 -27.28 -2.27 -10.46
CA ARG A 833 -25.88 -1.80 -10.53
C ARG A 833 -25.63 -1.03 -11.82
N ARG A 834 -25.98 -1.59 -12.97
CA ARG A 834 -25.81 -0.90 -14.26
C ARG A 834 -26.52 0.47 -14.29
N LEU A 835 -27.75 0.56 -13.79
CA LEU A 835 -28.50 1.84 -13.76
C LEU A 835 -27.87 2.84 -12.77
N LEU A 836 -27.36 2.37 -11.62
CA LEU A 836 -26.63 3.21 -10.67
C LEU A 836 -25.35 3.79 -11.31
N GLY A 837 -24.54 2.94 -11.93
CA GLY A 837 -23.33 3.35 -12.65
C GLY A 837 -23.63 4.28 -13.83
N ALA A 838 -24.72 4.03 -14.55
CA ALA A 838 -25.18 4.89 -15.64
C ALA A 838 -25.53 6.31 -15.15
N ARG A 839 -26.19 6.43 -13.99
CA ARG A 839 -26.62 7.72 -13.43
C ARG A 839 -25.51 8.50 -12.73
N SER A 840 -24.60 7.82 -12.06
CA SER A 840 -23.68 8.48 -11.12
C SER A 840 -22.21 8.24 -11.43
N GLY A 841 -21.88 7.28 -12.30
CA GLY A 841 -20.56 6.66 -12.32
C GLY A 841 -20.30 5.83 -11.05
N TYR A 842 -19.12 5.23 -10.96
CA TYR A 842 -18.65 4.58 -9.73
C TYR A 842 -17.46 5.35 -9.17
N ARG A 843 -17.48 5.58 -7.85
CA ARG A 843 -16.42 6.25 -7.06
C ARG A 843 -16.13 5.49 -5.77
N GLU A 844 -16.21 4.16 -5.85
CA GLU A 844 -16.14 3.29 -4.67
C GLU A 844 -14.75 3.37 -4.03
N ALA A 845 -13.70 3.35 -4.86
CA ALA A 845 -12.32 3.50 -4.40
C ALA A 845 -12.05 4.88 -3.78
N ALA A 846 -12.54 5.96 -4.41
CA ALA A 846 -12.41 7.32 -3.88
C ALA A 846 -13.12 7.48 -2.52
N THR A 847 -14.29 6.86 -2.36
CA THR A 847 -15.06 6.87 -1.09
C THR A 847 -14.31 6.12 0.00
N ALA A 848 -13.80 4.92 -0.30
CA ALA A 848 -13.00 4.12 0.64
C ALA A 848 -11.73 4.85 1.07
N LEU A 849 -10.99 5.44 0.12
CA LEU A 849 -9.78 6.22 0.39
C LEU A 849 -10.04 7.45 1.26
N ALA A 850 -11.09 8.21 0.97
CA ALA A 850 -11.45 9.38 1.77
C ALA A 850 -11.76 9.00 3.22
N ALA A 851 -12.51 7.91 3.43
CA ALA A 851 -12.82 7.41 4.77
C ALA A 851 -11.57 6.90 5.50
N ALA A 852 -10.70 6.15 4.81
CA ALA A 852 -9.45 5.65 5.38
C ALA A 852 -8.50 6.80 5.77
N PHE A 853 -8.34 7.82 4.92
CA PHE A 853 -7.53 9.00 5.22
C PHE A 853 -8.09 9.83 6.36
N ALA A 854 -9.40 10.04 6.42
CA ALA A 854 -10.04 10.74 7.55
C ALA A 854 -9.87 9.97 8.88
N GLY A 855 -9.74 8.64 8.82
CA GLY A 855 -9.54 7.78 9.98
C GLY A 855 -8.08 7.57 10.41
N ALA A 856 -7.09 8.06 9.65
CA ALA A 856 -5.69 7.71 9.85
C ALA A 856 -5.10 8.22 11.17
N GLN A 857 -4.37 7.36 11.89
CA GLN A 857 -3.94 7.59 13.27
C GLN A 857 -2.43 7.73 13.45
N ASP A 858 -1.62 6.97 12.72
CA ASP A 858 -0.18 6.83 12.97
C ASP A 858 0.62 6.97 11.66
N PHE A 859 0.20 6.28 10.59
CA PHE A 859 0.99 6.20 9.36
C PHE A 859 0.15 6.01 8.10
N VAL A 860 0.48 6.78 7.06
CA VAL A 860 0.00 6.56 5.69
C VAL A 860 1.21 6.34 4.79
N TYR A 861 1.23 5.19 4.11
CA TYR A 861 2.12 4.95 2.98
C TYR A 861 1.29 4.89 1.71
N LEU A 862 1.75 5.58 0.67
CA LEU A 862 1.12 5.49 -0.65
C LEU A 862 2.14 5.54 -1.77
N GLU A 863 1.84 4.81 -2.84
CA GLU A 863 2.54 4.88 -4.12
C GLU A 863 1.52 4.95 -5.25
N THR A 864 1.73 5.83 -6.22
CA THR A 864 0.78 6.08 -7.32
C THR A 864 1.49 6.74 -8.50
N PRO A 865 1.12 6.48 -9.76
CA PRO A 865 1.69 7.20 -10.90
C PRO A 865 1.33 8.68 -10.93
N ALA A 866 0.10 8.99 -10.51
CA ALA A 866 -0.45 10.34 -10.51
C ALA A 866 -1.14 10.67 -9.18
N LEU A 867 -1.07 11.95 -8.80
CA LEU A 867 -1.63 12.51 -7.58
C LEU A 867 -2.09 13.94 -7.86
N ASP A 868 -3.26 14.35 -7.35
CA ASP A 868 -3.66 15.76 -7.28
C ASP A 868 -4.50 16.08 -6.04
N GLY A 869 -4.78 17.37 -5.84
CA GLY A 869 -5.64 17.87 -4.77
C GLY A 869 -7.04 18.29 -5.23
N LEU A 870 -7.45 17.90 -6.43
CA LEU A 870 -8.71 18.36 -7.01
C LEU A 870 -9.89 17.55 -6.46
N ALA A 871 -11.00 18.23 -6.21
CA ALA A 871 -12.24 17.58 -5.79
C ALA A 871 -12.95 16.92 -6.99
N VAL A 872 -13.75 15.91 -6.67
CA VAL A 872 -14.65 15.21 -7.58
C VAL A 872 -16.09 15.57 -7.22
N GLY A 873 -16.96 15.86 -8.19
CA GLY A 873 -18.33 16.28 -7.91
C GLY A 873 -18.47 17.78 -7.65
N SER A 874 -19.70 18.22 -7.42
CA SER A 874 -20.03 19.61 -7.13
C SER A 874 -21.09 19.72 -6.03
N GLY A 875 -21.17 20.88 -5.39
CA GLY A 875 -22.12 21.14 -4.29
C GLY A 875 -21.99 20.13 -3.14
N ASP A 876 -23.13 19.63 -2.66
CA ASP A 876 -23.21 18.64 -1.58
C ASP A 876 -22.61 17.26 -1.92
N ALA A 877 -22.30 17.01 -3.19
CA ALA A 877 -21.71 15.76 -3.68
C ALA A 877 -20.19 15.81 -3.87
N THR A 878 -19.57 16.92 -3.47
CA THR A 878 -18.11 17.11 -3.55
C THR A 878 -17.38 16.08 -2.67
N LEU A 879 -16.46 15.34 -3.28
CA LEU A 879 -15.58 14.38 -2.63
C LEU A 879 -14.12 14.80 -2.87
N SER A 880 -13.43 15.16 -1.78
CA SER A 880 -12.04 15.63 -1.82
C SER A 880 -11.12 14.65 -1.10
N VAL A 881 -10.66 13.61 -1.82
CA VAL A 881 -9.86 12.51 -1.24
C VAL A 881 -8.56 13.02 -0.61
N TRP A 882 -7.77 13.80 -1.36
CA TRP A 882 -6.49 14.31 -0.84
C TRP A 882 -6.67 15.30 0.31
N GLN A 883 -7.70 16.13 0.24
CA GLN A 883 -8.01 17.09 1.30
C GLN A 883 -8.32 16.39 2.62
N ALA A 884 -9.01 15.23 2.59
CA ALA A 884 -9.25 14.43 3.80
C ALA A 884 -7.93 14.03 4.50
N LEU A 885 -6.88 13.69 3.73
CA LEU A 885 -5.55 13.41 4.30
C LEU A 885 -4.90 14.68 4.85
N VAL A 886 -4.93 15.80 4.11
CA VAL A 886 -4.33 17.07 4.55
C VAL A 886 -4.97 17.56 5.85
N GLU A 887 -6.30 17.46 5.96
CA GLU A 887 -7.04 17.80 7.16
C GLU A 887 -6.71 16.87 8.31
N GLN A 888 -6.64 15.56 8.07
CA GLN A 888 -6.29 14.61 9.11
C GLN A 888 -4.86 14.80 9.60
N VAL A 889 -3.90 15.09 8.71
CA VAL A 889 -2.52 15.40 9.11
C VAL A 889 -2.44 16.69 9.93
N ARG A 890 -3.30 17.67 9.67
CA ARG A 890 -3.39 18.90 10.47
C ARG A 890 -4.00 18.63 11.85
N ALA A 891 -5.06 17.82 11.91
CA ALA A 891 -5.76 17.46 13.15
C ALA A 891 -4.95 16.50 14.03
N ASN A 892 -4.16 15.63 13.41
CA ASN A 892 -3.38 14.61 14.09
C ASN A 892 -1.87 14.92 13.95
N PRO A 893 -1.23 15.49 14.98
CA PRO A 893 0.18 15.90 14.94
C PRO A 893 1.17 14.72 14.95
N VAL A 894 0.73 13.49 15.22
CA VAL A 894 1.61 12.31 15.12
C VAL A 894 1.57 11.62 13.77
N LEU A 895 0.50 11.82 12.99
CA LEU A 895 0.37 11.15 11.70
C LEU A 895 1.58 11.43 10.81
N ARG A 896 2.23 10.36 10.35
CA ARG A 896 3.37 10.35 9.43
C ARG A 896 2.89 9.95 8.04
N VAL A 897 3.45 10.56 7.01
CA VAL A 897 3.10 10.24 5.62
C VAL A 897 4.35 9.97 4.81
N LEU A 898 4.34 8.85 4.09
CA LEU A 898 5.39 8.46 3.15
C LEU A 898 4.78 8.31 1.75
N VAL A 899 5.25 9.11 0.81
CA VAL A 899 4.75 9.17 -0.56
C VAL A 899 5.83 8.72 -1.54
N CYS A 900 5.51 7.71 -2.34
CA CYS A 900 6.33 7.19 -3.43
C CYS A 900 5.72 7.60 -4.77
N LEU A 901 6.47 8.32 -5.61
CA LEU A 901 5.99 8.79 -6.92
C LEU A 901 7.05 8.52 -8.00
N PRO A 902 6.65 8.16 -9.24
CA PRO A 902 7.59 8.13 -10.34
C PRO A 902 7.91 9.57 -10.76
N ALA A 903 9.08 9.77 -11.37
CA ALA A 903 9.45 11.08 -11.92
C ALA A 903 8.59 11.43 -13.15
N LYS A 904 8.24 10.42 -13.96
CA LYS A 904 7.45 10.55 -15.18
C LYS A 904 6.37 9.47 -15.24
N LEU A 905 5.27 9.77 -15.93
CA LEU A 905 4.28 8.76 -16.32
C LEU A 905 4.93 7.67 -17.19
N ALA A 906 4.21 6.56 -17.34
CA ALA A 906 4.63 5.48 -18.22
C ALA A 906 4.94 6.01 -19.65
N PRO A 907 5.99 5.49 -20.31
CA PRO A 907 6.34 5.88 -21.67
C PRO A 907 5.17 5.74 -22.65
N GLY A 908 5.10 6.70 -23.59
CA GLY A 908 3.99 6.84 -24.53
C GLY A 908 2.81 7.66 -24.02
N ALA A 909 2.84 8.16 -22.78
CA ALA A 909 1.89 9.17 -22.32
C ALA A 909 2.14 10.52 -23.03
N PRO A 910 1.08 11.25 -23.45
CA PRO A 910 1.23 12.56 -24.09
C PRO A 910 1.94 13.59 -23.21
N ALA A 911 2.71 14.50 -23.83
CA ALA A 911 3.45 15.52 -23.11
C ALA A 911 2.53 16.45 -22.30
N LYS A 912 1.37 16.86 -22.83
CA LYS A 912 0.38 17.64 -22.06
C LYS A 912 -0.13 16.89 -20.83
N LEU A 913 -0.42 15.60 -20.95
CA LEU A 913 -0.88 14.78 -19.83
C LEU A 913 0.17 14.75 -18.70
N GLN A 914 1.46 14.61 -19.07
CA GLN A 914 2.56 14.71 -18.12
C GLN A 914 2.60 16.08 -17.42
N ARG A 915 2.48 17.19 -18.16
CA ARG A 915 2.48 18.54 -17.57
C ARG A 915 1.32 18.77 -16.60
N VAL A 916 0.11 18.30 -16.96
CA VAL A 916 -1.09 18.39 -16.10
C VAL A 916 -0.90 17.56 -14.83
N ARG A 917 -0.39 16.34 -14.96
CA ARG A 917 -0.03 15.50 -13.81
C ARG A 917 0.99 16.21 -12.91
N ASP A 918 2.06 16.76 -13.46
CA ASP A 918 3.11 17.40 -12.66
C ASP A 918 2.59 18.63 -11.91
N LYS A 919 1.70 19.42 -12.54
CA LYS A 919 1.01 20.53 -11.87
C LYS A 919 0.21 20.02 -10.67
N GLY A 920 -0.65 19.01 -10.88
CA GLY A 920 -1.48 18.43 -9.81
C GLY A 920 -0.66 17.87 -8.65
N VAL A 921 0.44 17.17 -8.96
CA VAL A 921 1.33 16.59 -7.95
C VAL A 921 1.99 17.65 -7.09
N ARG A 922 2.52 18.72 -7.70
CA ARG A 922 3.11 19.82 -6.92
C ARG A 922 2.10 20.48 -6.00
N ASP A 923 0.95 20.86 -6.54
CA ASP A 923 -0.10 21.54 -5.75
C ASP A 923 -0.54 20.66 -4.56
N ALA A 924 -0.71 19.36 -4.79
CA ALA A 924 -1.07 18.39 -3.76
C ALA A 924 0.03 18.22 -2.69
N LEU A 925 1.28 18.05 -3.12
CA LEU A 925 2.41 17.88 -2.20
C LEU A 925 2.70 19.16 -1.41
N ASP A 926 2.51 20.34 -1.99
CA ASP A 926 2.72 21.62 -1.29
C ASP A 926 1.65 21.82 -0.21
N ALA A 927 0.38 21.50 -0.49
CA ALA A 927 -0.68 21.49 0.51
C ALA A 927 -0.37 20.52 1.67
N LEU A 928 0.11 19.31 1.36
CA LEU A 928 0.46 18.34 2.39
C LEU A 928 1.73 18.74 3.17
N ARG A 929 2.77 19.27 2.51
CA ARG A 929 3.98 19.78 3.17
C ARG A 929 3.64 20.89 4.16
N ALA A 930 2.72 21.79 3.81
CA ALA A 930 2.28 22.86 4.69
C ALA A 930 1.59 22.33 5.97
N ALA A 931 0.91 21.18 5.90
CA ALA A 931 0.29 20.55 7.07
C ALA A 931 1.26 19.63 7.85
N ALA A 932 2.12 18.88 7.14
CA ALA A 932 2.93 17.81 7.71
C ALA A 932 4.29 18.28 8.25
N GLY A 933 4.93 19.24 7.60
CA GLY A 933 6.32 19.62 7.88
C GLY A 933 7.29 18.44 7.82
N GLU A 934 8.00 18.18 8.93
CA GLU A 934 8.96 17.07 9.05
C GLU A 934 8.34 15.67 8.99
N ARG A 935 7.01 15.58 9.10
CA ARG A 935 6.25 14.30 9.16
C ARG A 935 5.97 13.69 7.80
N LEU A 936 6.34 14.38 6.72
CA LEU A 936 6.22 13.92 5.34
C LEU A 936 7.60 13.55 4.79
N ALA A 937 7.68 12.40 4.12
CA ALA A 937 8.75 12.06 3.20
C ALA A 937 8.14 11.78 1.82
N VAL A 938 8.75 12.35 0.78
CA VAL A 938 8.42 12.06 -0.62
C VAL A 938 9.68 11.53 -1.28
N PHE A 939 9.59 10.42 -2.00
CA PHE A 939 10.73 9.86 -2.71
C PHE A 939 10.35 9.24 -4.04
N ASN A 940 11.34 9.13 -4.92
CA ASN A 940 11.20 8.53 -6.24
C ASN A 940 12.13 7.31 -6.30
N PRO A 941 11.62 6.10 -6.56
CA PRO A 941 12.45 4.90 -6.67
C PRO A 941 13.31 4.90 -7.96
N VAL A 942 14.48 4.26 -7.91
CA VAL A 942 15.40 4.13 -9.07
C VAL A 942 15.33 2.76 -9.74
N THR A 943 15.63 2.73 -11.02
CA THR A 943 15.73 1.50 -11.84
C THR A 943 17.03 1.45 -12.62
N GLY A 944 18.14 1.29 -11.90
CA GLY A 944 19.46 1.37 -12.50
C GLY A 944 19.99 2.81 -12.58
N PRO A 945 21.13 3.01 -13.27
CA PRO A 945 21.80 4.30 -13.34
C PRO A 945 20.92 5.38 -14.01
N GLY A 946 20.57 6.46 -13.30
CA GLY A 946 19.91 7.63 -13.88
C GLY A 946 18.54 7.35 -14.54
N ARG A 947 17.87 6.27 -14.14
CA ARG A 947 16.48 5.96 -14.51
C ARG A 947 15.62 5.87 -13.26
N SER A 948 14.35 6.22 -13.41
CA SER A 948 13.34 6.10 -12.36
C SER A 948 12.38 4.96 -12.65
N LEU A 949 11.89 4.33 -11.60
CA LEU A 949 10.87 3.29 -11.69
C LEU A 949 9.55 3.90 -12.14
N HIS A 950 8.89 3.29 -13.12
CA HIS A 950 7.51 3.62 -13.46
C HIS A 950 6.55 2.86 -12.54
N LEU A 951 5.48 3.53 -12.10
CA LEU A 951 4.43 2.88 -11.33
C LEU A 951 3.21 2.69 -12.23
N ASP A 952 2.74 1.45 -12.39
CA ASP A 952 1.50 1.15 -13.10
C ASP A 952 0.32 0.94 -12.13
N ALA A 953 0.61 0.65 -10.85
CA ALA A 953 -0.39 0.47 -9.81
C ALA A 953 -0.44 1.64 -8.82
N THR A 954 -1.57 1.76 -8.15
CA THR A 954 -1.70 2.54 -6.92
C THR A 954 -1.83 1.58 -5.75
N SER A 955 -1.00 1.78 -4.72
CA SER A 955 -1.09 1.06 -3.44
C SER A 955 -1.12 2.07 -2.30
N VAL A 956 -2.03 1.87 -1.35
CA VAL A 956 -2.18 2.71 -0.15
C VAL A 956 -2.28 1.79 1.07
N VAL A 957 -1.53 2.10 2.12
CA VAL A 957 -1.61 1.44 3.43
C VAL A 957 -1.86 2.51 4.49
N VAL A 958 -2.86 2.29 5.33
CA VAL A 958 -3.22 3.16 6.45
C VAL A 958 -3.12 2.38 7.75
N ASP A 959 -2.26 2.86 8.65
CA ASP A 959 -2.02 2.39 10.02
C ASP A 959 -1.71 0.90 10.17
N ASP A 960 -1.25 0.24 9.10
CA ASP A 960 -1.17 -1.22 9.01
C ASP A 960 -2.50 -1.95 9.30
N ALA A 961 -3.64 -1.24 9.20
CA ALA A 961 -4.99 -1.72 9.50
C ALA A 961 -5.89 -1.82 8.27
N TRP A 962 -5.51 -1.15 7.18
CA TRP A 962 -6.24 -1.13 5.92
C TRP A 962 -5.25 -0.98 4.77
N ALA A 963 -5.47 -1.72 3.69
CA ALA A 963 -4.72 -1.55 2.45
C ALA A 963 -5.67 -1.46 1.26
N LEU A 964 -5.24 -0.76 0.21
CA LEU A 964 -5.86 -0.77 -1.11
C LEU A 964 -4.78 -0.92 -2.17
N THR A 965 -5.05 -1.72 -3.20
CA THR A 965 -4.17 -1.82 -4.38
C THR A 965 -4.95 -2.08 -5.67
N GLY A 966 -4.47 -1.54 -6.79
CA GLY A 966 -5.06 -1.74 -8.12
C GLY A 966 -4.73 -0.62 -9.12
N GLY A 967 -5.56 -0.47 -10.15
CA GLY A 967 -5.38 0.51 -11.24
C GLY A 967 -5.97 1.91 -10.98
N THR A 968 -6.56 2.16 -9.81
CA THR A 968 -7.20 3.45 -9.50
C THR A 968 -6.18 4.48 -9.01
N HIS A 969 -5.83 5.44 -9.86
CA HIS A 969 -4.83 6.48 -9.56
C HIS A 969 -5.39 7.67 -8.76
N LEU A 970 -4.58 8.24 -7.85
CA LEU A 970 -4.98 9.27 -6.87
C LEU A 970 -5.11 10.70 -7.42
N TRP A 971 -5.72 10.84 -8.58
CA TRP A 971 -5.97 12.13 -9.23
C TRP A 971 -7.38 12.16 -9.80
N ARG A 972 -7.93 13.34 -10.07
CA ARG A 972 -9.36 13.52 -10.36
C ARG A 972 -9.91 12.55 -11.41
N ARG A 973 -9.21 12.36 -12.53
CA ARG A 973 -9.61 11.42 -13.57
C ARG A 973 -9.53 9.96 -13.12
N GLY A 974 -8.48 9.58 -12.39
CA GLY A 974 -8.31 8.22 -11.88
C GLY A 974 -9.31 7.86 -10.78
N LEU A 975 -9.84 8.86 -10.06
CA LEU A 975 -10.81 8.71 -8.97
C LEU A 975 -12.28 8.80 -9.42
N SER A 976 -12.54 9.23 -10.65
CA SER A 976 -13.92 9.53 -11.07
C SER A 976 -14.26 9.29 -12.53
N PHE A 977 -13.28 9.34 -13.45
CA PHE A 977 -13.49 9.32 -14.88
C PHE A 977 -12.98 8.04 -15.53
N ASP A 978 -11.71 7.72 -15.40
CA ASP A 978 -11.13 6.49 -15.94
C ASP A 978 -11.83 5.26 -15.37
N ALA A 979 -11.89 4.19 -16.16
CA ALA A 979 -12.37 2.92 -15.63
C ALA A 979 -11.19 2.12 -15.07
N SER A 980 -11.28 1.77 -13.80
CA SER A 980 -10.27 1.02 -13.07
C SER A 980 -10.90 0.22 -11.94
N LEU A 981 -10.18 -0.80 -11.48
CA LEU A 981 -10.52 -1.57 -10.30
C LEU A 981 -9.40 -1.45 -9.26
N ALA A 982 -9.81 -1.41 -8.00
CA ALA A 982 -8.94 -1.58 -6.85
C ALA A 982 -9.57 -2.55 -5.86
N VAL A 983 -8.75 -3.12 -4.99
CA VAL A 983 -9.21 -4.01 -3.93
C VAL A 983 -8.77 -3.43 -2.60
N SER A 984 -9.73 -3.16 -1.70
CA SER A 984 -9.43 -2.88 -0.30
C SER A 984 -9.40 -4.16 0.52
N VAL A 985 -8.48 -4.26 1.48
CA VAL A 985 -8.20 -5.49 2.24
C VAL A 985 -8.07 -5.22 3.74
N PHE A 986 -8.58 -6.16 4.53
CA PHE A 986 -8.46 -6.28 5.98
C PHE A 986 -8.17 -7.74 6.35
N ASP A 987 -7.35 -8.03 7.36
CA ASP A 987 -7.01 -9.41 7.75
C ASP A 987 -7.45 -9.69 9.19
N GLU A 988 -8.11 -10.82 9.39
CA GLU A 988 -8.53 -11.28 10.73
C GLU A 988 -7.34 -11.65 11.63
N ARG A 989 -6.20 -12.03 11.03
CA ARG A 989 -5.00 -12.45 11.77
C ARG A 989 -4.20 -11.25 12.20
N LEU A 990 -3.82 -11.20 13.47
CA LEU A 990 -2.99 -10.12 14.01
C LEU A 990 -1.52 -10.51 14.12
N THR A 991 -0.66 -9.54 13.84
CA THR A 991 0.76 -9.51 14.22
C THR A 991 1.07 -8.17 14.87
N GLY A 992 1.50 -8.16 16.13
CA GLY A 992 1.80 -6.91 16.86
C GLY A 992 0.60 -5.94 16.94
N GLY A 993 -0.61 -6.48 17.02
CA GLY A 993 -1.86 -5.71 17.08
C GLY A 993 -2.33 -5.15 15.73
N ARG A 994 -1.79 -5.63 14.61
CA ARG A 994 -2.18 -5.18 13.27
C ARG A 994 -2.46 -6.35 12.31
N PRO A 995 -3.42 -6.21 11.38
CA PRO A 995 -3.66 -7.15 10.29
C PRO A 995 -2.37 -7.64 9.60
N ALA A 996 -2.12 -8.95 9.66
CA ALA A 996 -0.85 -9.54 9.27
C ALA A 996 -0.52 -9.37 7.77
N ASP A 997 -1.51 -9.58 6.90
CA ASP A 997 -1.36 -9.39 5.46
C ASP A 997 -1.01 -7.93 5.10
N VAL A 998 -1.64 -6.96 5.78
CA VAL A 998 -1.39 -5.53 5.55
C VAL A 998 0.03 -5.14 5.99
N VAL A 999 0.48 -5.59 7.16
CA VAL A 999 1.85 -5.37 7.65
C VAL A 999 2.88 -5.97 6.66
N ALA A 1000 2.65 -7.21 6.20
CA ALA A 1000 3.53 -7.88 5.26
C ALA A 1000 3.60 -7.12 3.92
N PHE A 1001 2.45 -6.66 3.43
CA PHE A 1001 2.36 -5.86 2.20
C PHE A 1001 3.14 -4.55 2.32
N ARG A 1002 2.90 -3.75 3.37
CA ARG A 1002 3.66 -2.51 3.61
C ARG A 1002 5.16 -2.76 3.60
N ARG A 1003 5.63 -3.78 4.35
CA ARG A 1003 7.06 -4.13 4.41
C ARG A 1003 7.59 -4.47 3.03
N ALA A 1004 6.88 -5.29 2.25
CA ALA A 1004 7.29 -5.70 0.92
C ALA A 1004 7.41 -4.52 -0.05
N LEU A 1005 6.41 -3.63 -0.10
CA LEU A 1005 6.43 -2.47 -0.99
C LEU A 1005 7.61 -1.52 -0.67
N ILE A 1006 7.73 -1.11 0.59
CA ILE A 1006 8.77 -0.15 1.00
C ILE A 1006 10.17 -0.76 0.85
N ALA A 1007 10.34 -2.03 1.22
CA ALA A 1007 11.62 -2.73 1.10
C ALA A 1007 12.06 -2.85 -0.36
N GLY A 1008 11.15 -3.23 -1.25
CA GLY A 1008 11.41 -3.30 -2.69
C GLY A 1008 11.86 -1.95 -3.26
N ARG A 1009 11.16 -0.87 -2.88
CA ARG A 1009 11.38 0.50 -3.36
C ARG A 1009 12.71 1.07 -2.88
N LEU A 1010 13.11 0.73 -1.66
CA LEU A 1010 14.39 1.14 -1.08
C LEU A 1010 15.54 0.19 -1.44
N GLY A 1011 15.26 -0.96 -2.05
CA GLY A 1011 16.24 -1.99 -2.39
C GLY A 1011 16.88 -2.66 -1.15
N LEU A 1012 16.12 -2.82 -0.06
CA LEU A 1012 16.57 -3.34 1.23
C LEU A 1012 15.84 -4.65 1.56
N ALA A 1013 16.43 -5.45 2.46
CA ALA A 1013 15.68 -6.53 3.09
C ALA A 1013 14.61 -5.93 4.02
N ALA A 1014 13.42 -6.54 4.05
CA ALA A 1014 12.30 -6.06 4.89
C ALA A 1014 12.65 -5.96 6.38
N THR A 1015 13.56 -6.80 6.87
CA THR A 1015 14.06 -6.80 8.25
C THR A 1015 14.92 -5.58 8.60
N LEU A 1016 15.33 -4.79 7.62
CA LEU A 1016 16.13 -3.57 7.81
C LEU A 1016 15.26 -2.30 7.84
N LEU A 1017 13.96 -2.42 7.61
CA LEU A 1017 13.05 -1.28 7.70
C LEU A 1017 12.77 -0.93 9.15
N PRO A 1018 12.87 0.35 9.56
CA PRO A 1018 12.33 0.79 10.84
C PRO A 1018 10.83 0.49 10.92
N GLU A 1019 10.41 -0.13 12.02
CA GLU A 1019 9.00 -0.39 12.30
C GLU A 1019 8.27 0.85 12.83
N ASP A 1020 9.00 1.78 13.46
CA ASP A 1020 8.47 3.06 13.88
C ASP A 1020 8.28 4.01 12.68
N PRO A 1021 7.06 4.53 12.43
CA PRO A 1021 6.80 5.42 11.30
C PRO A 1021 7.63 6.72 11.31
N ALA A 1022 7.92 7.28 12.49
CA ALA A 1022 8.70 8.52 12.58
C ALA A 1022 10.17 8.26 12.22
N GLU A 1023 10.73 7.13 12.65
CA GLU A 1023 12.07 6.71 12.27
C GLU A 1023 12.18 6.39 10.77
N LEU A 1024 11.18 5.70 10.22
CA LEU A 1024 11.12 5.38 8.80
C LEU A 1024 11.08 6.66 7.93
N VAL A 1025 10.19 7.60 8.23
CA VAL A 1025 10.09 8.88 7.52
C VAL A 1025 11.39 9.68 7.67
N ALA A 1026 11.95 9.76 8.87
CA ALA A 1026 13.23 10.46 9.09
C ALA A 1026 14.38 9.81 8.33
N ALA A 1027 14.45 8.47 8.27
CA ALA A 1027 15.46 7.73 7.54
C ALA A 1027 15.38 8.00 6.03
N VAL A 1028 14.18 7.96 5.44
CA VAL A 1028 13.97 8.26 4.02
C VAL A 1028 14.32 9.73 3.72
N ARG A 1029 13.92 10.68 4.57
CA ARG A 1029 14.30 12.10 4.41
C ARG A 1029 15.81 12.28 4.43
N ARG A 1030 16.51 11.67 5.39
CA ARG A 1030 17.98 11.73 5.49
C ARG A 1030 18.65 11.09 4.28
N LEU A 1031 18.11 9.97 3.79
CA LEU A 1031 18.60 9.32 2.57
C LEU A 1031 18.43 10.24 1.35
N SER A 1032 17.26 10.84 1.18
CA SER A 1032 16.98 11.79 0.11
C SER A 1032 17.89 13.03 0.19
N ALA A 1033 18.07 13.61 1.38
CA ALA A 1033 18.92 14.78 1.59
C ALA A 1033 20.41 14.52 1.29
N ARG A 1034 20.87 13.27 1.39
CA ARG A 1034 22.23 12.83 1.05
C ARG A 1034 22.38 12.40 -0.42
N GLY A 1035 21.42 12.71 -1.28
CA GLY A 1035 21.46 12.37 -2.70
C GLY A 1035 21.00 10.95 -3.03
N GLY A 1036 20.24 10.30 -2.14
CA GLY A 1036 19.53 9.05 -2.41
C GLY A 1036 20.37 7.77 -2.35
N GLY A 1037 21.71 7.86 -2.34
CA GLY A 1037 22.60 6.71 -2.11
C GLY A 1037 22.42 5.56 -3.11
N LEU A 1038 22.10 5.87 -4.38
CA LEU A 1038 21.73 4.90 -5.44
C LEU A 1038 20.47 4.07 -5.16
N ARG A 1039 19.67 4.45 -4.16
CA ARG A 1039 18.38 3.83 -3.80
C ARG A 1039 17.20 4.71 -4.16
N LEU A 1040 17.38 6.03 -4.04
CA LEU A 1040 16.38 7.03 -4.41
C LEU A 1040 16.89 7.85 -5.60
N SER A 1041 15.98 8.21 -6.49
CA SER A 1041 16.29 9.09 -7.61
C SER A 1041 16.47 10.49 -7.05
N PRO A 1042 17.56 11.20 -7.41
CA PRO A 1042 17.68 12.62 -7.11
C PRO A 1042 16.79 13.48 -8.01
N GLU A 1043 16.14 12.89 -9.03
CA GLU A 1043 15.24 13.59 -9.93
C GLU A 1043 13.98 14.05 -9.18
N THR A 1044 13.76 15.36 -9.16
CA THR A 1044 12.56 15.97 -8.61
C THR A 1044 11.55 16.26 -9.72
N ILE A 1045 10.27 16.25 -9.36
CA ILE A 1045 9.17 16.56 -10.26
C ILE A 1045 9.23 18.06 -10.62
N GLN A 1046 9.62 18.38 -11.85
CA GLN A 1046 9.91 19.73 -12.33
C GLN A 1046 8.65 20.53 -12.66
N ALA A 1047 8.65 21.84 -12.33
CA ALA A 1047 7.60 22.77 -12.76
C ALA A 1047 7.32 22.62 -14.27
N PRO A 1048 6.05 22.59 -14.69
CA PRO A 1048 5.73 22.25 -16.06
C PRO A 1048 5.99 23.47 -16.94
N ASP A 1049 6.60 23.26 -18.10
CA ASP A 1049 6.87 24.32 -19.06
C ASP A 1049 6.38 23.91 -20.45
N PRO A 1050 5.41 24.63 -21.06
CA PRO A 1050 4.63 25.72 -20.46
C PRO A 1050 3.69 25.22 -19.36
N MET A 1051 3.28 26.13 -18.46
CA MET A 1051 2.29 25.83 -17.42
C MET A 1051 0.92 25.49 -18.04
N PRO A 1052 0.27 24.36 -17.67
CA PRO A 1052 -1.07 24.04 -18.15
C PRO A 1052 -2.12 25.09 -17.72
N SER A 1053 -3.02 25.43 -18.64
CA SER A 1053 -4.18 26.28 -18.34
C SER A 1053 -5.25 25.51 -17.53
N GLU A 1054 -6.24 26.20 -16.94
CA GLU A 1054 -7.40 25.53 -16.31
C GLU A 1054 -8.21 24.71 -17.31
N PHE A 1055 -8.27 25.16 -18.57
CA PHE A 1055 -8.86 24.42 -19.67
C PHE A 1055 -8.10 23.12 -19.93
N ASP A 1056 -6.76 23.17 -20.01
CA ASP A 1056 -5.91 21.99 -20.17
C ASP A 1056 -6.17 20.97 -19.04
N VAL A 1057 -6.25 21.44 -17.78
CA VAL A 1057 -6.55 20.58 -16.62
C VAL A 1057 -7.93 19.94 -16.74
N THR A 1058 -8.94 20.68 -17.20
CA THR A 1058 -10.31 20.17 -17.36
C THR A 1058 -10.43 19.15 -18.48
N VAL A 1059 -9.66 19.30 -19.57
CA VAL A 1059 -9.67 18.37 -20.71
C VAL A 1059 -8.90 17.09 -20.40
N TRP A 1060 -7.70 17.21 -19.81
CA TRP A 1060 -6.76 16.09 -19.65
C TRP A 1060 -6.87 15.37 -18.29
N ASN A 1061 -7.50 16.01 -17.31
CA ASN A 1061 -7.79 15.45 -15.99
C ASN A 1061 -9.27 15.75 -15.61
N PRO A 1062 -10.25 15.29 -16.39
CA PRO A 1062 -11.66 15.64 -16.20
C PRO A 1062 -12.24 15.12 -14.88
N ASP A 1063 -13.31 15.76 -14.41
CA ASP A 1063 -14.21 15.20 -13.41
C ASP A 1063 -15.20 14.26 -14.11
N GLY A 1064 -15.28 13.00 -13.69
CA GLY A 1064 -16.24 12.03 -14.22
C GLY A 1064 -17.61 12.06 -13.53
N SER A 1065 -17.92 13.11 -12.77
CA SER A 1065 -19.21 13.30 -12.13
C SER A 1065 -20.31 13.84 -13.04
N PRO A 1066 -21.60 13.56 -12.72
CA PRO A 1066 -22.71 14.17 -13.42
C PRO A 1066 -22.72 15.67 -13.11
N ALA A 1067 -22.27 16.50 -14.04
CA ALA A 1067 -22.50 17.94 -13.95
C ALA A 1067 -23.84 18.28 -14.61
N SER A 1068 -24.47 19.38 -14.17
CA SER A 1068 -25.54 20.03 -14.96
C SER A 1068 -25.04 20.52 -16.34
N SER A 1069 -23.72 20.45 -16.59
CA SER A 1069 -23.00 20.95 -17.77
C SER A 1069 -21.97 20.00 -18.38
N PHE A 1070 -21.89 18.71 -17.99
CA PHE A 1070 -20.98 17.76 -18.67
C PHE A 1070 -21.60 17.37 -20.01
N ASP A 1071 -21.28 18.15 -21.03
CA ASP A 1071 -21.62 17.87 -22.42
C ASP A 1071 -20.47 17.11 -23.06
N ALA A 1072 -20.64 15.80 -23.20
CA ALA A 1072 -19.66 14.93 -23.85
C ALA A 1072 -19.34 15.41 -25.29
N MET A 1073 -20.29 16.02 -26.01
CA MET A 1073 -20.05 16.53 -27.37
C MET A 1073 -19.27 17.84 -27.36
N ALA A 1074 -19.54 18.75 -26.42
CA ALA A 1074 -18.73 19.96 -26.25
C ALA A 1074 -17.30 19.65 -25.77
N TRP A 1075 -17.16 18.69 -24.86
CA TRP A 1075 -15.86 18.19 -24.39
C TRP A 1075 -15.08 17.51 -25.53
N ILE A 1076 -15.75 16.72 -26.38
CA ILE A 1076 -15.11 16.14 -27.58
C ILE A 1076 -14.71 17.22 -28.57
N GLY A 1077 -15.56 18.24 -28.80
CA GLY A 1077 -15.21 19.39 -29.65
C GLY A 1077 -13.96 20.10 -29.13
N ALA A 1078 -13.89 20.34 -27.82
CA ALA A 1078 -12.74 20.93 -27.15
C ALA A 1078 -11.47 20.06 -27.25
N LEU A 1079 -11.59 18.75 -27.02
CA LEU A 1079 -10.50 17.80 -27.11
C LEU A 1079 -9.98 17.66 -28.55
N VAL A 1080 -10.85 17.61 -29.56
CA VAL A 1080 -10.43 17.54 -30.97
C VAL A 1080 -9.64 18.78 -31.36
N VAL A 1081 -10.08 19.97 -30.93
CA VAL A 1081 -9.37 21.23 -31.15
C VAL A 1081 -8.00 21.23 -30.45
N ASP A 1082 -7.94 20.80 -29.18
CA ASP A 1082 -6.70 20.82 -28.40
C ASP A 1082 -5.69 19.74 -28.85
N VAL A 1083 -6.17 18.52 -29.13
CA VAL A 1083 -5.35 17.41 -29.65
C VAL A 1083 -4.87 17.69 -31.08
N GLN A 1084 -5.68 18.33 -31.94
CA GLN A 1084 -5.18 18.79 -33.25
C GLN A 1084 -4.14 19.89 -33.10
N ALA A 1085 -4.29 20.80 -32.13
CA ALA A 1085 -3.28 21.82 -31.84
C ALA A 1085 -1.97 21.19 -31.31
N GLU A 1086 -2.04 20.14 -30.48
CA GLU A 1086 -0.87 19.42 -29.99
C GLU A 1086 -0.19 18.61 -31.11
N PHE A 1087 -0.94 17.89 -31.95
CA PHE A 1087 -0.36 17.22 -33.13
C PHE A 1087 0.26 18.21 -34.13
N GLN A 1088 -0.29 19.43 -34.27
CA GLN A 1088 0.34 20.47 -35.10
C GLN A 1088 1.61 21.06 -34.46
N ALA A 1089 1.74 21.01 -33.13
CA ALA A 1089 2.94 21.44 -32.41
C ALA A 1089 4.02 20.35 -32.31
N GLU A 1090 3.63 19.07 -32.32
CA GLU A 1090 4.55 17.92 -32.25
C GLU A 1090 5.15 17.51 -33.61
N ILE A 1091 4.69 18.07 -34.74
CA ILE A 1091 5.37 17.92 -36.05
C ILE A 1091 6.47 18.98 -36.18
N SER A 1092 7.56 18.78 -35.45
CA SER A 1092 8.90 19.32 -35.77
C SER A 1092 9.94 18.61 -34.92
N GLY A 1093 10.42 17.47 -35.41
CA GLY A 1093 11.69 16.85 -35.01
C GLY A 1093 11.89 16.52 -33.52
N SER A 1094 11.81 15.21 -33.22
CA SER A 1094 12.45 14.47 -32.12
C SER A 1094 11.61 14.18 -30.86
N PRO A 1095 11.75 13.02 -30.19
CA PRO A 1095 12.37 11.73 -30.58
C PRO A 1095 11.41 10.54 -30.66
#